data_AF-A0AA37INU5-F1
#
_entry.id   AF-A0AA37INU5-F1
#
_cell.length_a   1.000
_cell.length_b   1.000
_cell.length_c   1.000
_cell.angle_alpha   90.00
_cell.angle_beta   90.00
_cell.angle_gamma   90.00
#
_symmetry.space_group_name_H-M   'P 1'
#
loop_
_entity.id
_entity.type
_entity.pdbx_description
1 polymer ?
#
loop_
_entity_poly.entity_id
_entity_poly.type
_entity_poly.pdbx_seq_one_letter_code
_entity_poly.pdbx_strand_id
1 'polypeptide(L)'
;MLGLASAYAIAVSGAPPLPGGGQFVAGSGAITTGSQSVTINQTSSRGVIDWRSFSIGSSRTVTFDNGSGATLNRVTGGDPSTILGQMHATGSVYLINPHGVLVAPGGVIATGGRFVASTLNIDPNAFMQGGPLAFSGGGNGVVINLGKIGSSGGDVFLVSRKSVINAGSIDAPKGTVELVAGNQVLLQDASAGQQVFVQAGSGGTVMNAGTIGAAQASLQAADGNVYALAGNSAAIRATGTATRDGHVWLVADKGEVHADGTIIAKNADGSGGAVDTRATTLDIGSATVLAGQWTLSAPIFTIDANAANAISRSLGKGTSVDVTVTGANSDITVSGNVEWQGGASLALNSAHSVSIAAGSAIRNTGGGNLTVRADATGIDNGGGIGNQGTIDWSRSSGIVSLLYDVNGSYSAGTLLANRCWPGLPFSGYVTQITAYTLVNNVTDLVNVSRDLKGNYALGKDIDLKTSQSTSFTPIAPTDTAPFAGQFDGFGHVVSNLNIQVPAQAYAPYAGLFGVVGTSGVVRNIGVANAEVEGGIGGSYGALAGRNDGVVAYAWSTGGVGSGAAFGGVGGGGLVGWNKGTIERSWSGASVGGNGSYGGLVNQNDGWIVQSFATGSINVGGSHASGGGLVARNTGVIQQSYGTGPVGSLMGDGALVEYNASTGIIEESFAVGRSSERPTPDINGAIATLNSGTIRNDVYWNKETTNQLNAVHVSEGGTAPPATNGLTTAQMSNPASFVSWNFGPSGVWAMPAGATYPVLRWQLTAH
;
A
#
# COMPACT_ATOMS: atom_id res chain seq x y z
N MET A 1 -15.76 -25.50 27.31
CA MET A 1 -15.07 -26.81 27.35
C MET A 1 -15.52 -27.53 28.61
N LEU A 2 -16.52 -28.42 28.51
CA LEU A 2 -16.98 -29.42 29.50
C LEU A 2 -18.39 -29.83 29.04
N GLY A 3 -18.52 -30.96 28.35
CA GLY A 3 -19.85 -31.44 27.95
C GLY A 3 -19.94 -32.26 26.65
N LEU A 4 -18.85 -32.79 26.10
CA LEU A 4 -18.91 -33.69 24.92
C LEU A 4 -17.80 -34.77 24.93
N ALA A 5 -17.36 -35.18 26.11
CA ALA A 5 -16.51 -36.37 26.30
C ALA A 5 -17.22 -37.36 27.22
N SER A 6 -18.31 -37.97 26.73
CA SER A 6 -18.89 -39.15 27.36
C SER A 6 -19.21 -40.20 26.31
N ALA A 7 -18.50 -41.33 26.47
CA ALA A 7 -18.77 -42.67 25.99
C ALA A 7 -18.79 -42.94 24.47
N TYR A 8 -17.63 -43.33 23.95
CA TYR A 8 -17.51 -44.49 23.06
C TYR A 8 -16.26 -45.30 23.44
N ALA A 9 -16.35 -46.04 24.53
CA ALA A 9 -15.49 -47.19 24.78
C ALA A 9 -16.31 -48.45 24.52
N ILE A 10 -16.55 -48.76 23.25
CA ILE A 10 -16.90 -50.12 22.84
C ILE A 10 -15.56 -50.77 22.53
N ALA A 11 -15.11 -51.68 23.40
CA ALA A 11 -14.07 -52.63 23.06
C ALA A 11 -14.60 -53.53 21.94
N VAL A 12 -14.40 -53.13 20.68
CA VAL A 12 -14.63 -54.01 19.53
C VAL A 12 -13.40 -54.89 19.43
N SER A 13 -13.57 -56.17 19.72
CA SER A 13 -12.60 -57.26 19.50
C SER A 13 -12.43 -57.59 18.00
N GLY A 14 -12.20 -56.55 17.19
CA GLY A 14 -11.86 -56.65 15.77
C GLY A 14 -10.42 -56.20 15.53
N ALA A 15 -9.77 -56.73 14.49
CA ALA A 15 -8.47 -56.20 14.06
C ALA A 15 -8.60 -54.70 13.77
N PRO A 16 -7.61 -53.85 14.16
CA PRO A 16 -7.65 -52.42 13.85
C PRO A 16 -7.86 -52.20 12.34
N PRO A 17 -8.80 -51.32 11.93
CA PRO A 17 -9.24 -51.24 10.55
C PRO A 17 -8.14 -50.73 9.61
N LEU A 18 -8.20 -51.18 8.36
CA LEU A 18 -7.52 -50.59 7.21
C LEU A 18 -8.58 -50.14 6.19
N PRO A 19 -8.25 -49.23 5.25
CA PRO A 19 -9.15 -48.92 4.14
C PRO A 19 -9.60 -50.17 3.38
N GLY A 20 -10.87 -50.23 3.01
CA GLY A 20 -11.50 -51.42 2.45
C GLY A 20 -12.28 -51.13 1.16
N GLY A 21 -12.20 -52.05 0.21
CA GLY A 21 -12.95 -51.98 -1.05
C GLY A 21 -12.49 -50.86 -1.99
N GLY A 22 -11.19 -50.55 -2.00
CA GLY A 22 -10.62 -49.51 -2.87
C GLY A 22 -10.53 -49.96 -4.33
N GLN A 23 -10.93 -49.09 -5.25
CA GLN A 23 -10.81 -49.30 -6.69
C GLN A 23 -10.47 -48.00 -7.41
N PHE A 24 -9.47 -48.03 -8.31
CA PHE A 24 -9.22 -46.93 -9.24
C PHE A 24 -10.39 -46.79 -10.21
N VAL A 25 -11.03 -45.62 -10.21
CA VAL A 25 -12.13 -45.26 -11.13
C VAL A 25 -11.67 -44.27 -12.21
N ALA A 26 -10.52 -43.61 -12.00
CA ALA A 26 -9.81 -42.84 -13.02
C ALA A 26 -8.29 -42.83 -12.72
N GLY A 27 -7.47 -42.67 -13.76
CA GLY A 27 -6.01 -42.83 -13.65
C GLY A 27 -5.58 -44.29 -13.61
N SER A 28 -4.34 -44.56 -13.21
CA SER A 28 -3.78 -45.91 -13.17
C SER A 28 -2.87 -46.13 -11.96
N GLY A 29 -2.93 -47.34 -11.41
CA GLY A 29 -2.13 -47.76 -10.26
C GLY A 29 -2.55 -49.13 -9.73
N ALA A 30 -1.93 -49.54 -8.64
CA ALA A 30 -2.23 -50.77 -7.91
C ALA A 30 -2.42 -50.50 -6.41
N ILE A 31 -3.35 -51.23 -5.79
CA ILE A 31 -3.60 -51.20 -4.35
C ILE A 31 -3.18 -52.55 -3.77
N THR A 32 -2.21 -52.54 -2.85
CA THR A 32 -1.73 -53.73 -2.15
C THR A 32 -2.15 -53.66 -0.70
N THR A 33 -3.07 -54.53 -0.30
CA THR A 33 -3.58 -54.61 1.07
C THR A 33 -2.93 -55.76 1.82
N GLY A 34 -2.30 -55.46 2.95
CA GLY A 34 -1.66 -56.44 3.81
C GLY A 34 -2.22 -56.53 5.23
N SER A 35 -1.53 -57.35 6.00
CA SER A 35 -1.50 -57.46 7.46
C SER A 35 -1.88 -56.22 8.25
N GLN A 36 -1.01 -55.22 8.08
CA GLN A 36 -0.89 -54.03 8.93
C GLN A 36 -0.84 -52.74 8.11
N SER A 37 -0.76 -52.86 6.78
CA SER A 37 -0.61 -51.73 5.89
C SER A 37 -1.38 -51.86 4.58
N VAL A 38 -1.69 -50.72 3.97
CA VAL A 38 -2.14 -50.61 2.57
C VAL A 38 -1.13 -49.74 1.83
N THR A 39 -0.68 -50.19 0.66
CA THR A 39 0.19 -49.41 -0.23
C THR A 39 -0.53 -49.13 -1.53
N ILE A 40 -0.61 -47.86 -1.92
CA ILE A 40 -1.20 -47.40 -3.17
C ILE A 40 -0.06 -46.95 -4.07
N ASN A 41 0.27 -47.76 -5.07
CA ASN A 41 1.27 -47.45 -6.08
C ASN A 41 0.56 -46.81 -7.28
N GLN A 42 0.58 -45.48 -7.37
CA GLN A 42 -0.03 -44.76 -8.48
C GLN A 42 0.99 -44.51 -9.58
N THR A 43 0.66 -44.87 -10.81
CA THR A 43 1.52 -44.68 -11.99
C THR A 43 1.12 -43.47 -12.82
N SER A 44 -0.13 -43.00 -12.73
CA SER A 44 -0.58 -41.77 -13.37
C SER A 44 -0.25 -40.52 -12.55
N SER A 45 -0.18 -39.36 -13.20
CA SER A 45 0.02 -38.08 -12.51
C SER A 45 -1.15 -37.72 -11.60
N ARG A 46 -2.37 -38.13 -11.96
CA ARG A 46 -3.59 -38.01 -11.15
C ARG A 46 -4.35 -39.33 -11.13
N GLY A 47 -4.92 -39.69 -9.98
CA GLY A 47 -5.73 -40.90 -9.83
C GLY A 47 -6.92 -40.65 -8.91
N VAL A 48 -8.03 -41.33 -9.19
CA VAL A 48 -9.26 -41.29 -8.37
C VAL A 48 -9.56 -42.71 -7.92
N ILE A 49 -9.71 -42.89 -6.61
CA ILE A 49 -9.98 -44.16 -5.96
C ILE A 49 -11.27 -44.02 -5.16
N ASP A 50 -12.27 -44.84 -5.48
CA ASP A 50 -13.46 -44.99 -4.66
C ASP A 50 -13.22 -46.09 -3.62
N TRP A 51 -13.62 -45.84 -2.37
CA TRP A 51 -13.44 -46.72 -1.23
C TRP A 51 -14.79 -46.98 -0.55
N ARG A 52 -15.09 -48.24 -0.21
CA ARG A 52 -16.26 -48.54 0.63
C ARG A 52 -16.08 -47.99 2.05
N SER A 53 -14.87 -48.08 2.60
CA SER A 53 -14.51 -47.45 3.88
C SER A 53 -13.05 -47.04 3.88
N PHE A 54 -12.73 -45.95 4.58
CA PHE A 54 -11.35 -45.47 4.71
C PHE A 54 -11.08 -45.07 6.16
N SER A 55 -10.52 -45.99 6.95
CA SER A 55 -10.08 -45.76 8.32
C SER A 55 -8.73 -46.43 8.55
N ILE A 56 -7.90 -45.86 9.40
CA ILE A 56 -6.55 -46.35 9.72
C ILE A 56 -6.48 -46.56 11.23
N GLY A 57 -6.57 -47.81 11.67
CA GLY A 57 -6.50 -48.19 13.07
C GLY A 57 -5.15 -47.88 13.72
N SER A 58 -5.08 -47.97 15.05
CA SER A 58 -3.81 -47.81 15.77
C SER A 58 -2.79 -48.83 15.28
N SER A 59 -1.52 -48.39 15.15
CA SER A 59 -0.42 -49.18 14.60
C SER A 59 -0.62 -49.67 13.16
N ARG A 60 -1.56 -49.08 12.40
CA ARG A 60 -1.74 -49.33 10.96
C ARG A 60 -1.14 -48.20 10.13
N THR A 61 -0.74 -48.53 8.90
CA THR A 61 -0.11 -47.58 7.99
C THR A 61 -0.75 -47.61 6.61
N VAL A 62 -0.98 -46.44 6.01
CA VAL A 62 -1.35 -46.32 4.59
C VAL A 62 -0.27 -45.49 3.88
N THR A 63 0.27 -46.01 2.79
CA THR A 63 1.31 -45.34 2.01
C THR A 63 0.82 -45.08 0.59
N PHE A 64 0.96 -43.85 0.11
CA PHE A 64 0.72 -43.45 -1.27
C PHE A 64 2.05 -43.17 -1.97
N ASP A 65 2.44 -44.05 -2.87
CA ASP A 65 3.59 -43.88 -3.77
C ASP A 65 3.08 -43.28 -5.08
N ASN A 66 2.88 -41.96 -5.08
CA ASN A 66 2.28 -41.22 -6.21
C ASN A 66 3.23 -40.16 -6.82
N GLY A 67 4.52 -40.23 -6.50
CA GLY A 67 5.54 -39.27 -6.97
C GLY A 67 5.18 -37.84 -6.58
N SER A 68 5.24 -36.90 -7.52
CA SER A 68 4.72 -35.53 -7.38
C SER A 68 3.25 -35.40 -7.77
N GLY A 69 2.56 -36.52 -8.05
CA GLY A 69 1.18 -36.57 -8.49
C GLY A 69 0.17 -36.34 -7.39
N ALA A 70 -1.12 -36.50 -7.72
CA ALA A 70 -2.23 -36.33 -6.78
C ALA A 70 -3.19 -37.53 -6.80
N THR A 71 -3.68 -37.93 -5.63
CA THR A 71 -4.63 -39.04 -5.49
C THR A 71 -5.89 -38.57 -4.77
N LEU A 72 -7.05 -38.70 -5.42
CA LEU A 72 -8.37 -38.41 -4.87
C LEU A 72 -9.02 -39.69 -4.33
N ASN A 73 -9.20 -39.77 -3.02
CA ASN A 73 -9.84 -40.88 -2.32
C ASN A 73 -11.25 -40.48 -1.91
N ARG A 74 -12.26 -41.15 -2.46
CA ARG A 74 -13.68 -40.87 -2.19
C ARG A 74 -14.28 -42.04 -1.42
N VAL A 75 -14.82 -41.76 -0.24
CA VAL A 75 -15.55 -42.76 0.56
C VAL A 75 -17.00 -42.80 0.11
N THR A 76 -17.46 -43.97 -0.32
CA THR A 76 -18.83 -44.20 -0.82
C THR A 76 -19.72 -44.96 0.16
N GLY A 77 -19.15 -45.55 1.21
CA GLY A 77 -19.91 -46.15 2.31
C GLY A 77 -20.33 -45.14 3.38
N GLY A 78 -21.10 -45.61 4.37
CA GLY A 78 -21.78 -44.77 5.36
C GLY A 78 -20.96 -44.35 6.60
N ASP A 79 -19.74 -44.89 6.76
CA ASP A 79 -18.94 -44.68 7.98
C ASP A 79 -17.99 -43.47 7.85
N PRO A 80 -17.78 -42.71 8.94
CA PRO A 80 -16.77 -41.66 8.97
C PRO A 80 -15.35 -42.25 8.91
N SER A 81 -14.42 -41.46 8.36
CA SER A 81 -13.01 -41.82 8.29
C SER A 81 -12.31 -41.53 9.62
N THR A 82 -11.83 -42.56 10.30
CA THR A 82 -11.07 -42.41 11.56
C THR A 82 -9.61 -42.79 11.36
N ILE A 83 -8.71 -41.84 11.59
CA ILE A 83 -7.26 -41.99 11.43
C ILE A 83 -6.59 -41.98 12.81
N LEU A 84 -6.33 -43.19 13.32
CA LEU A 84 -5.61 -43.46 14.58
C LEU A 84 -4.14 -43.85 14.34
N GLY A 85 -3.81 -44.33 13.13
CA GLY A 85 -2.48 -44.74 12.72
C GLY A 85 -1.79 -43.72 11.81
N GLN A 86 -0.97 -44.19 10.87
CA GLN A 86 -0.15 -43.35 10.01
C GLN A 86 -0.61 -43.35 8.55
N MET A 87 -0.58 -42.17 7.92
CA MET A 87 -0.74 -41.99 6.48
C MET A 87 0.48 -41.25 5.94
N HIS A 88 1.15 -41.82 4.93
CA HIS A 88 2.30 -41.23 4.26
C HIS A 88 2.04 -41.10 2.77
N ALA A 89 2.48 -40.03 2.13
CA ALA A 89 2.43 -39.86 0.68
C ALA A 89 3.64 -39.11 0.15
N THR A 90 4.17 -39.52 -1.01
CA THR A 90 5.22 -38.76 -1.70
C THR A 90 4.70 -37.47 -2.33
N GLY A 91 3.44 -37.47 -2.77
CA GLY A 91 2.77 -36.37 -3.46
C GLY A 91 1.53 -35.91 -2.71
N SER A 92 0.48 -35.54 -3.45
CA SER A 92 -0.75 -34.97 -2.89
C SER A 92 -1.82 -36.02 -2.62
N VAL A 93 -2.57 -35.89 -1.53
CA VAL A 93 -3.68 -36.78 -1.14
C VAL A 93 -4.91 -35.97 -0.80
N TYR A 94 -6.03 -36.34 -1.42
CA TYR A 94 -7.35 -35.79 -1.13
C TYR A 94 -8.19 -36.93 -0.52
N LEU A 95 -8.75 -36.73 0.67
CA LEU A 95 -9.65 -37.66 1.36
C LEU A 95 -11.02 -37.02 1.50
N ILE A 96 -11.99 -37.51 0.73
CA ILE A 96 -13.35 -37.01 0.67
C ILE A 96 -14.28 -38.01 1.33
N ASN A 97 -14.89 -37.63 2.45
CA ASN A 97 -15.88 -38.43 3.14
C ASN A 97 -17.04 -37.57 3.68
N PRO A 98 -18.22 -37.59 3.04
CA PRO A 98 -19.40 -36.84 3.48
C PRO A 98 -19.89 -37.13 4.90
N HIS A 99 -19.48 -38.27 5.49
CA HIS A 99 -19.83 -38.69 6.84
C HIS A 99 -18.87 -38.15 7.91
N GLY A 100 -17.69 -37.65 7.52
CA GLY A 100 -16.73 -37.02 8.42
C GLY A 100 -15.32 -37.59 8.32
N VAL A 101 -14.35 -36.79 8.77
CA VAL A 101 -12.94 -37.18 8.85
C VAL A 101 -12.40 -36.78 10.22
N LEU A 102 -11.89 -37.75 10.99
CA LEU A 102 -11.26 -37.56 12.29
C LEU A 102 -9.81 -38.04 12.24
N VAL A 103 -8.86 -37.14 12.49
CA VAL A 103 -7.48 -37.50 12.85
C VAL A 103 -7.40 -37.50 14.37
N ALA A 104 -7.32 -38.69 14.97
CA ALA A 104 -7.29 -38.85 16.42
C ALA A 104 -5.93 -38.46 17.01
N PRO A 105 -5.76 -38.32 18.34
CA PRO A 105 -4.51 -37.84 18.96
C PRO A 105 -3.23 -38.62 18.59
N GLY A 106 -3.34 -39.93 18.29
CA GLY A 106 -2.24 -40.76 17.82
C GLY A 106 -2.06 -40.78 16.29
N GLY A 107 -3.00 -40.19 15.55
CA GLY A 107 -3.02 -40.16 14.10
C GLY A 107 -1.97 -39.21 13.52
N VAL A 108 -1.27 -39.67 12.48
CA VAL A 108 -0.26 -38.88 11.76
C VAL A 108 -0.55 -38.94 10.27
N ILE A 109 -0.63 -37.78 9.63
CA ILE A 109 -0.71 -37.63 8.17
C ILE A 109 0.51 -36.84 7.74
N ALA A 110 1.32 -37.40 6.83
CA ALA A 110 2.49 -36.74 6.28
C ALA A 110 2.50 -36.86 4.75
N THR A 111 2.56 -35.73 4.06
CA THR A 111 2.51 -35.67 2.59
C THR A 111 3.68 -34.86 2.03
N GLY A 112 4.20 -35.24 0.85
CA GLY A 112 5.17 -34.44 0.12
C GLY A 112 4.52 -33.31 -0.69
N GLY A 113 3.32 -33.54 -1.20
CA GLY A 113 2.46 -32.55 -1.85
C GLY A 113 1.33 -32.08 -0.94
N ARG A 114 0.20 -31.65 -1.52
CA ARG A 114 -0.96 -31.13 -0.77
C ARG A 114 -1.73 -32.23 -0.05
N PHE A 115 -2.20 -31.96 1.17
CA PHE A 115 -3.22 -32.78 1.83
C PHE A 115 -4.57 -32.04 1.84
N VAL A 116 -5.64 -32.72 1.43
CA VAL A 116 -7.01 -32.21 1.53
C VAL A 116 -7.87 -33.23 2.26
N ALA A 117 -8.56 -32.81 3.32
CA ALA A 117 -9.65 -33.58 3.92
C ALA A 117 -10.96 -32.81 3.74
N SER A 118 -11.99 -33.45 3.19
CA SER A 118 -13.28 -32.79 3.01
C SER A 118 -14.48 -33.67 3.28
N THR A 119 -15.56 -33.04 3.79
CA THR A 119 -16.91 -33.64 3.79
C THR A 119 -17.78 -33.18 2.63
N LEU A 120 -17.26 -32.28 1.78
CA LEU A 120 -17.87 -31.87 0.52
C LEU A 120 -17.25 -32.67 -0.62
N ASN A 121 -18.06 -32.99 -1.62
CA ASN A 121 -17.63 -33.72 -2.80
C ASN A 121 -16.95 -32.80 -3.83
N ILE A 122 -16.07 -33.39 -4.63
CA ILE A 122 -15.44 -32.78 -5.80
C ILE A 122 -15.80 -33.62 -7.02
N ASP A 123 -15.97 -32.99 -8.19
CA ASP A 123 -16.10 -33.70 -9.46
C ASP A 123 -14.77 -34.40 -9.83
N PRO A 124 -14.74 -35.75 -9.97
CA PRO A 124 -13.56 -36.49 -10.39
C PRO A 124 -12.99 -36.01 -11.74
N ASN A 125 -13.83 -35.57 -12.67
CA ASN A 125 -13.37 -35.11 -13.99
C ASN A 125 -12.60 -33.79 -13.86
N ALA A 126 -13.12 -32.84 -13.09
CA ALA A 126 -12.43 -31.59 -12.78
C ALA A 126 -11.10 -31.85 -12.07
N PHE A 127 -11.08 -32.79 -11.11
CA PHE A 127 -9.84 -33.21 -10.44
C PHE A 127 -8.79 -33.74 -11.43
N MET A 128 -9.22 -34.59 -12.37
CA MET A 128 -8.32 -35.15 -13.39
C MET A 128 -7.79 -34.10 -14.37
N GLN A 129 -8.56 -33.03 -14.64
CA GLN A 129 -8.12 -31.90 -15.48
C GLN A 129 -7.07 -31.02 -14.77
N GLY A 130 -7.08 -30.98 -13.43
CA GLY A 130 -6.07 -30.28 -12.64
C GLY A 130 -6.22 -28.76 -12.56
N GLY A 131 -7.41 -28.24 -12.86
CA GLY A 131 -7.78 -26.84 -12.66
C GLY A 131 -8.39 -26.57 -11.26
N PRO A 132 -9.06 -25.42 -11.08
CA PRO A 132 -9.78 -25.08 -9.86
C PRO A 132 -10.79 -26.17 -9.47
N LEU A 133 -10.94 -26.41 -8.16
CA LEU A 133 -11.82 -27.45 -7.63
C LEU A 133 -12.98 -26.83 -6.86
N ALA A 134 -14.20 -27.09 -7.33
CA ALA A 134 -15.42 -26.75 -6.62
C ALA A 134 -15.83 -27.91 -5.70
N PHE A 135 -15.92 -27.62 -4.41
CA PHE A 135 -16.39 -28.52 -3.37
C PHE A 135 -17.86 -28.21 -3.08
N SER A 136 -18.72 -29.23 -3.12
CA SER A 136 -20.14 -29.09 -2.80
C SER A 136 -20.76 -30.41 -2.32
N GLY A 137 -21.91 -30.36 -1.66
CA GLY A 137 -22.65 -31.57 -1.26
C GLY A 137 -23.48 -31.40 0.01
N GLY A 138 -24.39 -32.36 0.23
CA GLY A 138 -25.35 -32.33 1.34
C GLY A 138 -24.89 -32.99 2.65
N GLY A 139 -23.68 -33.55 2.70
CA GLY A 139 -23.16 -34.27 3.86
C GLY A 139 -23.10 -33.40 5.13
N ASN A 140 -23.39 -34.02 6.27
CA ASN A 140 -23.38 -33.37 7.59
C ASN A 140 -22.14 -33.72 8.43
N GLY A 141 -21.19 -34.46 7.86
CA GLY A 141 -19.93 -34.78 8.52
C GLY A 141 -19.12 -33.53 8.88
N VAL A 142 -18.19 -33.71 9.81
CA VAL A 142 -17.24 -32.68 10.25
C VAL A 142 -15.81 -33.15 10.00
N VAL A 143 -14.88 -32.20 9.89
CA VAL A 143 -13.44 -32.50 9.82
C VAL A 143 -12.80 -32.10 11.15
N ILE A 144 -12.18 -33.05 11.84
CA ILE A 144 -11.55 -32.83 13.15
C ILE A 144 -10.12 -33.35 13.11
N ASN A 145 -9.16 -32.48 13.43
CA ASN A 145 -7.78 -32.85 13.71
C ASN A 145 -7.49 -32.73 15.20
N LEU A 146 -7.21 -33.84 15.85
CA LEU A 146 -6.65 -33.93 17.20
C LEU A 146 -5.19 -34.45 17.19
N GLY A 147 -4.72 -34.93 16.04
CA GLY A 147 -3.40 -35.52 15.84
C GLY A 147 -2.43 -34.58 15.14
N LYS A 148 -1.62 -35.13 14.22
CA LYS A 148 -0.62 -34.36 13.47
C LYS A 148 -0.86 -34.46 11.96
N ILE A 149 -0.92 -33.32 11.29
CA ILE A 149 -1.02 -33.23 9.83
C ILE A 149 0.17 -32.42 9.31
N GLY A 150 0.91 -32.96 8.36
CA GLY A 150 2.08 -32.32 7.78
C GLY A 150 2.08 -32.39 6.25
N SER A 151 2.43 -31.28 5.61
CA SER A 151 2.81 -31.22 4.20
C SER A 151 4.18 -30.55 4.06
N SER A 152 5.16 -31.27 3.50
CA SER A 152 6.54 -30.78 3.40
C SER A 152 6.80 -29.88 2.19
N GLY A 153 5.96 -29.96 1.16
CA GLY A 153 6.11 -29.23 -0.10
C GLY A 153 4.81 -28.67 -0.68
N GLY A 154 3.67 -28.84 -0.01
CA GLY A 154 2.38 -28.33 -0.45
C GLY A 154 1.55 -27.77 0.70
N ASP A 155 0.25 -27.70 0.47
CA ASP A 155 -0.71 -27.05 1.37
C ASP A 155 -1.50 -28.10 2.18
N VAL A 156 -2.23 -27.63 3.20
CA VAL A 156 -3.19 -28.44 3.96
C VAL A 156 -4.56 -27.76 3.94
N PHE A 157 -5.56 -28.44 3.40
CA PHE A 157 -6.95 -27.96 3.34
C PHE A 157 -7.88 -28.87 4.12
N LEU A 158 -8.55 -28.32 5.14
CA LEU A 158 -9.61 -29.01 5.87
C LEU A 158 -10.94 -28.31 5.57
N VAL A 159 -11.86 -29.01 4.92
CA VAL A 159 -13.09 -28.42 4.37
C VAL A 159 -14.31 -29.17 4.88
N SER A 160 -15.24 -28.48 5.52
CA SER A 160 -16.53 -29.05 5.90
C SER A 160 -17.67 -28.11 5.53
N ARG A 161 -18.88 -28.65 5.44
CA ARG A 161 -20.08 -27.82 5.42
C ARG A 161 -20.37 -27.20 6.78
N LYS A 162 -20.19 -27.97 7.86
CA LYS A 162 -20.66 -27.61 9.20
C LYS A 162 -19.54 -27.16 10.11
N SER A 163 -18.49 -27.97 10.23
CA SER A 163 -17.43 -27.64 11.19
C SER A 163 -16.09 -28.24 10.83
N VAL A 164 -15.06 -27.41 10.99
CA VAL A 164 -13.66 -27.78 10.93
C VAL A 164 -13.02 -27.44 12.27
N ILE A 165 -12.40 -28.43 12.91
CA ILE A 165 -11.78 -28.28 14.22
C ILE A 165 -10.32 -28.73 14.12
N ASN A 166 -9.39 -27.87 14.49
CA ASN A 166 -8.00 -28.24 14.78
C ASN A 166 -7.73 -28.07 16.27
N ALA A 167 -7.49 -29.16 16.99
CA ALA A 167 -6.95 -29.16 18.35
C ALA A 167 -5.61 -29.94 18.44
N GLY A 168 -5.06 -30.34 17.28
CA GLY A 168 -3.76 -30.97 17.14
C GLY A 168 -2.70 -30.00 16.58
N SER A 169 -1.81 -30.51 15.74
CA SER A 169 -0.83 -29.70 14.99
C SER A 169 -1.01 -29.84 13.48
N ILE A 170 -0.92 -28.73 12.77
CA ILE A 170 -0.87 -28.69 11.30
C ILE A 170 0.38 -27.92 10.86
N ASP A 171 1.23 -28.55 10.05
CA ASP A 171 2.47 -27.95 9.54
C ASP A 171 2.53 -28.00 8.01
N ALA A 172 2.68 -26.83 7.37
CA ALA A 172 2.89 -26.66 5.93
C ALA A 172 3.94 -25.54 5.66
N PRO A 173 5.22 -25.72 6.02
CA PRO A 173 6.22 -24.64 6.07
C PRO A 173 6.50 -23.96 4.73
N LYS A 174 6.14 -24.58 3.60
CA LYS A 174 6.29 -24.02 2.24
C LYS A 174 4.93 -23.73 1.57
N GLY A 175 3.84 -24.02 2.26
CA GLY A 175 2.49 -23.97 1.72
C GLY A 175 1.54 -23.19 2.61
N THR A 176 0.26 -23.33 2.30
CA THR A 176 -0.84 -22.67 3.00
C THR A 176 -1.60 -23.70 3.84
N VAL A 177 -2.02 -23.31 5.04
CA VAL A 177 -3.00 -24.08 5.83
C VAL A 177 -4.34 -23.36 5.77
N GLU A 178 -5.38 -24.01 5.26
CA GLU A 178 -6.72 -23.45 5.20
C GLU A 178 -7.77 -24.34 5.85
N LEU A 179 -8.51 -23.75 6.80
CA LEU A 179 -9.62 -24.39 7.51
C LEU A 179 -10.91 -23.70 7.10
N VAL A 180 -11.83 -24.45 6.49
CA VAL A 180 -12.95 -23.85 5.76
C VAL A 180 -14.28 -24.52 6.10
N ALA A 181 -15.25 -23.71 6.51
CA ALA A 181 -16.64 -24.13 6.70
C ALA A 181 -17.58 -23.40 5.73
N GLY A 182 -18.32 -24.14 4.89
CA GLY A 182 -19.35 -23.58 3.99
C GLY A 182 -20.00 -24.58 3.04
N ASN A 183 -21.13 -24.24 2.40
CA ASN A 183 -21.88 -25.16 1.51
C ASN A 183 -21.19 -25.39 0.17
N GLN A 184 -20.57 -24.34 -0.36
CA GLN A 184 -19.82 -24.37 -1.60
C GLN A 184 -18.49 -23.67 -1.37
N VAL A 185 -17.42 -24.35 -1.77
CA VAL A 185 -16.06 -23.88 -1.58
C VAL A 185 -15.32 -24.02 -2.90
N LEU A 186 -14.70 -22.96 -3.39
CA LEU A 186 -13.84 -22.97 -4.56
C LEU A 186 -12.39 -22.92 -4.10
N LEU A 187 -11.60 -23.93 -4.48
CA LEU A 187 -10.17 -23.95 -4.31
C LEU A 187 -9.49 -23.59 -5.64
N GLN A 188 -8.67 -22.55 -5.62
CA GLN A 188 -7.87 -22.10 -6.75
C GLN A 188 -6.43 -21.86 -6.29
N ASP A 189 -5.47 -22.43 -7.02
CA ASP A 189 -4.05 -22.22 -6.71
C ASP A 189 -3.67 -20.76 -6.95
N ALA A 190 -3.17 -20.10 -5.91
CA ALA A 190 -2.67 -18.74 -5.97
C ALA A 190 -1.24 -18.70 -5.43
N SER A 191 -0.34 -18.03 -6.16
CA SER A 191 1.03 -17.77 -5.69
C SER A 191 1.08 -16.64 -4.66
N ALA A 192 0.04 -15.80 -4.60
CA ALA A 192 -0.16 -14.76 -3.59
C ALA A 192 -1.66 -14.59 -3.31
N GLY A 193 -2.04 -14.34 -2.05
CA GLY A 193 -3.43 -14.18 -1.63
C GLY A 193 -4.13 -15.48 -1.20
N GLN A 194 -5.43 -15.38 -0.92
CA GLN A 194 -6.27 -16.51 -0.50
C GLN A 194 -6.46 -17.53 -1.62
N GLN A 195 -6.37 -18.83 -1.31
CA GLN A 195 -6.59 -19.91 -2.28
C GLN A 195 -8.03 -20.44 -2.25
N VAL A 196 -8.76 -20.20 -1.15
CA VAL A 196 -10.15 -20.63 -1.02
C VAL A 196 -11.12 -19.46 -0.96
N PHE A 197 -12.23 -19.65 -1.66
CA PHE A 197 -13.39 -18.78 -1.62
C PHE A 197 -14.62 -19.59 -1.20
N VAL A 198 -15.38 -19.08 -0.23
CA VAL A 198 -16.64 -19.70 0.21
C VAL A 198 -17.83 -18.93 -0.31
N GLN A 199 -18.88 -19.66 -0.73
CA GLN A 199 -20.15 -19.03 -1.04
C GLN A 199 -20.89 -18.65 0.25
N ALA A 200 -21.30 -17.38 0.34
CA ALA A 200 -22.12 -16.88 1.43
C ALA A 200 -23.47 -17.64 1.53
N GLY A 201 -24.06 -17.68 2.73
CA GLY A 201 -25.39 -18.22 3.00
C GLY A 201 -25.41 -19.63 3.58
N SER A 202 -24.29 -20.14 4.10
CA SER A 202 -24.17 -21.54 4.49
C SER A 202 -23.99 -21.82 5.99
N GLY A 203 -23.50 -20.84 6.75
CA GLY A 203 -23.13 -21.01 8.15
C GLY A 203 -21.89 -21.91 8.31
N GLY A 204 -21.62 -22.28 9.56
CA GLY A 204 -20.55 -23.23 9.90
C GLY A 204 -19.64 -22.72 11.00
N THR A 205 -18.71 -23.54 11.46
CA THR A 205 -17.76 -23.13 12.50
C THR A 205 -16.38 -23.67 12.22
N VAL A 206 -15.41 -22.76 12.18
CA VAL A 206 -13.99 -23.11 12.18
C VAL A 206 -13.45 -22.84 13.58
N MET A 207 -12.82 -23.84 14.20
CA MET A 207 -12.17 -23.69 15.48
C MET A 207 -10.74 -24.19 15.41
N ASN A 208 -9.78 -23.33 15.70
CA ASN A 208 -8.40 -23.71 15.97
C ASN A 208 -8.14 -23.55 17.47
N ALA A 209 -8.03 -24.66 18.20
CA ALA A 209 -7.55 -24.74 19.58
C ALA A 209 -6.14 -25.35 19.68
N GLY A 210 -5.57 -25.74 18.53
CA GLY A 210 -4.25 -26.33 18.40
C GLY A 210 -3.24 -25.36 17.79
N THR A 211 -2.25 -25.91 17.08
CA THR A 211 -1.20 -25.12 16.41
C THR A 211 -1.29 -25.23 14.90
N ILE A 212 -1.01 -24.12 14.23
CA ILE A 212 -0.85 -24.03 12.78
C ILE A 212 0.50 -23.36 12.48
N GLY A 213 1.39 -24.05 11.77
CA GLY A 213 2.64 -23.52 11.25
C GLY A 213 2.66 -23.58 9.72
N ALA A 214 2.72 -22.45 9.03
CA ALA A 214 2.63 -22.39 7.58
C ALA A 214 3.38 -21.21 6.96
N ALA A 215 3.47 -21.14 5.64
CA ALA A 215 3.84 -19.89 4.98
C ALA A 215 2.70 -18.87 5.07
N GLN A 216 1.47 -19.36 4.89
CA GLN A 216 0.23 -18.59 4.98
C GLN A 216 -0.84 -19.42 5.69
N ALA A 217 -1.76 -18.79 6.42
CA ALA A 217 -2.85 -19.47 7.10
C ALA A 217 -4.19 -18.75 6.89
N SER A 218 -5.25 -19.50 6.62
CA SER A 218 -6.60 -18.97 6.43
C SER A 218 -7.62 -19.78 7.22
N LEU A 219 -8.41 -19.12 8.07
CA LEU A 219 -9.57 -19.71 8.73
C LEU A 219 -10.82 -18.98 8.22
N GLN A 220 -11.69 -19.71 7.53
CA GLN A 220 -12.86 -19.13 6.87
C GLN A 220 -14.15 -19.86 7.22
N ALA A 221 -15.12 -19.14 7.76
CA ALA A 221 -16.47 -19.65 8.00
C ALA A 221 -17.50 -18.81 7.24
N ALA A 222 -18.16 -19.41 6.26
CA ALA A 222 -19.17 -18.75 5.45
C ALA A 222 -20.40 -18.39 6.29
N ASP A 223 -20.58 -17.11 6.64
CA ASP A 223 -21.66 -16.64 7.51
C ASP A 223 -21.71 -17.34 8.90
N GLY A 224 -20.58 -17.94 9.30
CA GLY A 224 -20.44 -18.75 10.50
C GLY A 224 -19.46 -18.15 11.51
N ASN A 225 -18.96 -18.95 12.45
CA ASN A 225 -18.05 -18.45 13.49
C ASN A 225 -16.63 -19.00 13.32
N VAL A 226 -15.64 -18.16 13.58
CA VAL A 226 -14.22 -18.52 13.64
C VAL A 226 -13.74 -18.34 15.08
N TYR A 227 -13.21 -19.41 15.67
CA TYR A 227 -12.58 -19.39 16.99
C TYR A 227 -11.10 -19.71 16.83
N ALA A 228 -10.24 -18.68 16.88
CA ALA A 228 -8.79 -18.85 16.86
C ALA A 228 -8.29 -18.79 18.31
N LEU A 229 -8.36 -19.92 19.00
CA LEU A 229 -8.04 -20.07 20.41
C LEU A 229 -6.62 -20.59 20.61
N ALA A 230 -5.84 -19.93 21.45
CA ALA A 230 -4.56 -20.45 21.93
C ALA A 230 -4.46 -20.32 23.44
N GLY A 231 -3.79 -21.29 24.07
CA GLY A 231 -3.19 -21.09 25.39
C GLY A 231 -1.94 -20.20 25.31
N ASN A 232 -0.95 -20.46 26.17
CA ASN A 232 0.31 -19.68 26.21
C ASN A 232 1.26 -19.87 25.00
N SER A 233 0.81 -20.50 23.91
CA SER A 233 1.61 -20.77 22.69
C SER A 233 1.01 -20.02 21.49
N ALA A 234 1.78 -19.86 20.41
CA ALA A 234 1.24 -19.30 19.18
C ALA A 234 0.16 -20.23 18.60
N ALA A 235 -1.08 -19.74 18.48
CA ALA A 235 -2.18 -20.48 17.85
C ALA A 235 -1.91 -20.67 16.36
N ILE A 236 -1.47 -19.58 15.71
CA ILE A 236 -1.24 -19.52 14.28
C ILE A 236 0.08 -18.79 14.02
N ARG A 237 0.96 -19.42 13.25
CA ARG A 237 2.24 -18.86 12.81
C ARG A 237 2.36 -18.98 11.29
N ALA A 238 2.28 -17.84 10.61
CA ALA A 238 2.59 -17.69 9.19
C ALA A 238 4.02 -17.11 9.03
N THR A 239 4.92 -17.85 8.40
CA THR A 239 6.27 -17.39 8.07
C THR A 239 6.48 -17.53 6.57
N GLY A 240 6.41 -16.42 5.85
CA GLY A 240 6.52 -16.35 4.40
C GLY A 240 7.78 -17.02 3.84
N THR A 241 7.75 -17.25 2.54
CA THR A 241 8.86 -17.79 1.73
C THR A 241 9.36 -16.70 0.79
N ALA A 242 10.42 -16.98 0.02
CA ALA A 242 10.91 -16.05 -1.00
C ALA A 242 9.87 -15.66 -2.06
N THR A 243 8.77 -16.41 -2.18
CA THR A 243 7.72 -16.18 -3.19
C THR A 243 6.33 -15.96 -2.57
N ARG A 244 6.19 -15.95 -1.24
CA ARG A 244 4.91 -15.78 -0.54
C ARG A 244 5.12 -15.01 0.75
N ASP A 245 4.39 -13.92 0.95
CA ASP A 245 4.44 -13.16 2.20
C ASP A 245 3.78 -13.94 3.34
N GLY A 246 4.20 -13.64 4.57
CA GLY A 246 3.59 -14.23 5.76
C GLY A 246 2.24 -13.58 6.02
N HIS A 247 1.17 -14.35 5.91
CA HIS A 247 -0.19 -13.81 6.05
C HIS A 247 -1.10 -14.75 6.84
N VAL A 248 -1.91 -14.17 7.74
CA VAL A 248 -3.02 -14.85 8.41
C VAL A 248 -4.35 -14.18 8.06
N TRP A 249 -5.34 -14.95 7.60
CA TRP A 249 -6.72 -14.51 7.44
C TRP A 249 -7.65 -15.18 8.44
N LEU A 250 -8.43 -14.39 9.16
CA LEU A 250 -9.55 -14.84 9.98
C LEU A 250 -10.83 -14.21 9.42
N VAL A 251 -11.63 -15.00 8.70
CA VAL A 251 -12.75 -14.47 7.90
C VAL A 251 -14.06 -15.16 8.27
N ALA A 252 -15.01 -14.37 8.74
CA ALA A 252 -16.37 -14.77 9.05
C ALA A 252 -17.36 -13.70 8.54
N ASP A 253 -17.45 -13.52 7.22
CA ASP A 253 -18.09 -12.35 6.58
C ASP A 253 -19.42 -11.90 7.18
N LYS A 254 -20.30 -12.84 7.57
CA LYS A 254 -21.56 -12.52 8.26
C LYS A 254 -21.69 -13.04 9.68
N GLY A 255 -20.65 -13.64 10.25
CA GLY A 255 -20.67 -14.17 11.61
C GLY A 255 -19.63 -13.52 12.50
N GLU A 256 -19.08 -14.30 13.43
CA GLU A 256 -18.19 -13.81 14.48
C GLU A 256 -16.78 -14.36 14.33
N VAL A 257 -15.76 -13.51 14.52
CA VAL A 257 -14.40 -13.97 14.83
C VAL A 257 -14.12 -13.71 16.30
N HIS A 258 -13.79 -14.78 17.02
CA HIS A 258 -13.21 -14.73 18.36
C HIS A 258 -11.72 -15.10 18.25
N ALA A 259 -10.85 -14.10 18.38
CA ALA A 259 -9.40 -14.24 18.31
C ALA A 259 -8.78 -14.15 19.71
N ASP A 260 -8.06 -15.21 20.09
CA ASP A 260 -7.39 -15.35 21.38
C ASP A 260 -5.95 -15.86 21.19
N GLY A 261 -5.11 -15.59 22.18
CA GLY A 261 -3.72 -16.01 22.20
C GLY A 261 -2.85 -15.26 21.20
N THR A 262 -1.73 -15.87 20.82
CA THR A 262 -0.72 -15.24 19.97
C THR A 262 -0.88 -15.63 18.50
N ILE A 263 -0.98 -14.63 17.62
CA ILE A 263 -1.00 -14.78 16.16
C ILE A 263 0.26 -14.13 15.60
N ILE A 264 1.03 -14.86 14.79
CA ILE A 264 2.31 -14.39 14.24
C ILE A 264 2.26 -14.43 12.71
N ALA A 265 2.60 -13.32 12.07
CA ALA A 265 2.82 -13.24 10.63
C ALA A 265 4.16 -12.54 10.35
N LYS A 266 5.06 -13.21 9.63
CA LYS A 266 6.39 -12.68 9.27
C LYS A 266 6.72 -13.02 7.83
N ASN A 267 7.39 -12.12 7.13
CA ASN A 267 7.95 -12.41 5.81
C ASN A 267 9.23 -13.24 5.94
N ALA A 268 9.71 -13.75 4.81
CA ALA A 268 10.89 -14.62 4.76
C ALA A 268 12.18 -13.94 5.25
N ASP A 269 12.28 -12.62 5.08
CA ASP A 269 13.40 -11.79 5.53
C ASP A 269 13.32 -11.43 7.02
N GLY A 270 12.25 -11.84 7.71
CA GLY A 270 12.00 -11.56 9.12
C GLY A 270 11.25 -10.25 9.39
N SER A 271 10.97 -9.44 8.36
CA SER A 271 10.06 -8.30 8.47
C SER A 271 8.64 -8.76 8.82
N GLY A 272 7.82 -7.85 9.34
CA GLY A 272 6.46 -8.16 9.74
C GLY A 272 5.57 -8.49 8.53
N GLY A 273 4.81 -9.58 8.62
CA GLY A 273 3.78 -9.95 7.64
C GLY A 273 2.44 -9.25 7.89
N ALA A 274 1.35 -9.81 7.38
CA ALA A 274 0.00 -9.25 7.53
C ALA A 274 -0.95 -10.19 8.29
N VAL A 275 -1.89 -9.60 9.04
CA VAL A 275 -3.03 -10.32 9.63
C VAL A 275 -4.30 -9.56 9.27
N ASP A 276 -5.26 -10.22 8.65
CA ASP A 276 -6.59 -9.66 8.38
C ASP A 276 -7.65 -10.40 9.18
N THR A 277 -8.48 -9.66 9.89
CA THR A 277 -9.58 -10.18 10.70
C THR A 277 -10.87 -9.49 10.27
N ARG A 278 -11.75 -10.24 9.61
CA ARG A 278 -12.97 -9.70 8.99
C ARG A 278 -14.19 -10.49 9.45
N ALA A 279 -15.16 -9.81 10.04
CA ALA A 279 -16.40 -10.44 10.51
C ALA A 279 -17.54 -9.43 10.68
N THR A 280 -18.77 -9.90 10.88
CA THR A 280 -19.85 -9.02 11.39
C THR A 280 -19.55 -8.56 12.81
N THR A 281 -19.09 -9.49 13.64
CA THR A 281 -18.75 -9.26 15.05
C THR A 281 -17.31 -9.69 15.30
N LEU A 282 -16.53 -8.84 15.94
CA LEU A 282 -15.14 -9.09 16.29
C LEU A 282 -15.00 -9.10 17.82
N ASP A 283 -14.55 -10.22 18.36
CA ASP A 283 -14.04 -10.33 19.72
C ASP A 283 -12.53 -10.64 19.66
N ILE A 284 -11.73 -9.68 20.10
CA ILE A 284 -10.27 -9.73 20.00
C ILE A 284 -9.59 -9.53 21.36
N GLY A 285 -10.35 -9.47 22.46
CA GLY A 285 -9.89 -8.92 23.74
C GLY A 285 -8.60 -9.55 24.29
N SER A 286 -8.37 -10.82 23.97
CA SER A 286 -7.23 -11.61 24.43
C SER A 286 -6.16 -11.84 23.35
N ALA A 287 -6.39 -11.39 22.11
CA ALA A 287 -5.44 -11.53 21.02
C ALA A 287 -4.15 -10.73 21.30
N THR A 288 -3.03 -11.27 20.82
CA THR A 288 -1.75 -10.57 20.68
C THR A 288 -1.18 -10.86 19.30
N VAL A 289 -1.10 -9.84 18.45
CA VAL A 289 -0.64 -9.99 17.07
C VAL A 289 0.80 -9.49 16.94
N LEU A 290 1.68 -10.33 16.39
CA LEU A 290 3.06 -10.00 16.04
C LEU A 290 3.19 -10.06 14.51
N ALA A 291 3.00 -8.92 13.87
CA ALA A 291 3.02 -8.74 12.42
C ALA A 291 3.55 -7.35 12.07
N GLY A 292 3.61 -7.02 10.79
CA GLY A 292 3.84 -5.65 10.34
C GLY A 292 2.54 -4.84 10.41
N GLN A 293 1.44 -5.48 10.00
CA GLN A 293 0.11 -4.89 9.95
C GLN A 293 -0.97 -5.85 10.46
N TRP A 294 -1.94 -5.34 11.21
CA TRP A 294 -3.17 -6.04 11.59
C TRP A 294 -4.39 -5.21 11.17
N THR A 295 -5.17 -5.74 10.24
CA THR A 295 -6.42 -5.12 9.77
C THR A 295 -7.62 -5.75 10.48
N LEU A 296 -8.44 -4.92 11.10
CA LEU A 296 -9.72 -5.28 11.71
C LEU A 296 -10.83 -4.71 10.85
N SER A 297 -11.73 -5.55 10.33
CA SER A 297 -12.84 -5.10 9.49
C SER A 297 -14.18 -5.66 9.96
N ALA A 298 -15.11 -4.76 10.25
CA ALA A 298 -16.47 -5.11 10.65
C ALA A 298 -17.49 -4.05 10.21
N PRO A 299 -18.79 -4.38 10.09
CA PRO A 299 -19.83 -3.38 9.81
C PRO A 299 -19.96 -2.31 10.89
N ILE A 300 -19.62 -2.63 12.14
CA ILE A 300 -19.56 -1.70 13.28
C ILE A 300 -18.46 -2.19 14.23
N PHE A 301 -17.79 -1.28 14.93
CA PHE A 301 -16.80 -1.68 15.92
C PHE A 301 -16.69 -0.70 17.09
N THR A 302 -16.77 -1.24 18.30
CA THR A 302 -16.51 -0.50 19.54
C THR A 302 -15.18 -0.99 20.12
N ILE A 303 -14.23 -0.07 20.25
CA ILE A 303 -12.98 -0.31 20.97
C ILE A 303 -13.24 -0.11 22.46
N ASP A 304 -13.81 -1.15 23.07
CA ASP A 304 -14.01 -1.23 24.52
C ASP A 304 -12.69 -1.49 25.27
N ALA A 305 -12.74 -1.67 26.59
CA ALA A 305 -11.54 -1.92 27.39
C ALA A 305 -10.76 -3.18 26.95
N ASN A 306 -11.45 -4.25 26.53
CA ASN A 306 -10.80 -5.50 26.14
C ASN A 306 -10.16 -5.36 24.77
N ALA A 307 -10.88 -4.82 23.79
CA ALA A 307 -10.34 -4.54 22.46
C ALA A 307 -9.19 -3.53 22.52
N ALA A 308 -9.31 -2.47 23.32
CA ALA A 308 -8.25 -1.49 23.53
C ALA A 308 -6.97 -2.12 24.08
N ASN A 309 -7.10 -3.06 25.02
CA ASN A 309 -5.96 -3.80 25.56
C ASN A 309 -5.28 -4.68 24.48
N ALA A 310 -6.05 -5.36 23.64
CA ALA A 310 -5.50 -6.17 22.54
C ALA A 310 -4.75 -5.34 21.49
N ILE A 311 -5.34 -4.20 21.10
CA ILE A 311 -4.73 -3.24 20.18
C ILE A 311 -3.45 -2.66 20.81
N SER A 312 -3.50 -2.21 22.07
CA SER A 312 -2.34 -1.66 22.81
C SER A 312 -1.18 -2.66 22.89
N ARG A 313 -1.47 -3.93 23.23
CA ARG A 313 -0.46 -4.98 23.29
C ARG A 313 0.19 -5.21 21.94
N SER A 314 -0.59 -5.26 20.86
CA SER A 314 -0.08 -5.54 19.50
C SER A 314 0.75 -4.36 18.97
N LEU A 315 0.28 -3.12 19.15
CA LEU A 315 1.03 -1.89 18.85
C LEU A 315 2.35 -1.83 19.62
N GLY A 316 2.33 -2.16 20.91
CA GLY A 316 3.53 -2.24 21.76
C GLY A 316 4.53 -3.34 21.36
N LYS A 317 4.13 -4.27 20.48
CA LYS A 317 5.02 -5.28 19.87
C LYS A 317 5.51 -4.90 18.48
N GLY A 318 5.14 -3.72 17.98
CA GLY A 318 5.56 -3.22 16.67
C GLY A 318 4.58 -3.51 15.54
N THR A 319 3.41 -4.08 15.82
CA THR A 319 2.36 -4.33 14.82
C THR A 319 1.50 -3.07 14.65
N SER A 320 1.52 -2.45 13.48
CA SER A 320 0.55 -1.38 13.15
C SER A 320 -0.86 -1.95 13.03
N VAL A 321 -1.88 -1.16 13.40
CA VAL A 321 -3.27 -1.62 13.47
C VAL A 321 -4.17 -0.69 12.68
N ASP A 322 -4.95 -1.25 11.77
CA ASP A 322 -5.97 -0.54 11.00
C ASP A 322 -7.35 -1.09 11.37
N VAL A 323 -8.20 -0.24 11.93
CA VAL A 323 -9.61 -0.55 12.21
C VAL A 323 -10.46 0.07 11.12
N THR A 324 -11.19 -0.74 10.38
CA THR A 324 -12.03 -0.30 9.26
C THR A 324 -13.47 -0.72 9.47
N VAL A 325 -14.34 0.26 9.69
CA VAL A 325 -15.79 0.04 9.79
C VAL A 325 -16.43 0.21 8.42
N THR A 326 -17.10 -0.83 7.92
CA THR A 326 -17.61 -0.91 6.54
C THR A 326 -19.13 -0.78 6.44
N GLY A 327 -19.85 -0.76 7.56
CA GLY A 327 -21.29 -0.61 7.57
C GLY A 327 -21.67 0.77 7.07
N ALA A 328 -22.66 0.84 6.17
CA ALA A 328 -23.16 2.13 5.71
C ALA A 328 -23.61 2.97 6.92
N ASN A 329 -23.11 4.21 7.00
CA ASN A 329 -23.39 5.12 8.10
C ASN A 329 -23.11 4.56 9.49
N SER A 330 -22.10 3.68 9.60
CA SER A 330 -21.71 3.06 10.87
C SER A 330 -20.44 3.70 11.41
N ASP A 331 -20.37 3.76 12.74
CA ASP A 331 -19.38 4.52 13.47
C ASP A 331 -18.33 3.63 14.15
N ILE A 332 -17.17 4.22 14.46
CA ILE A 332 -16.21 3.68 15.44
C ILE A 332 -16.42 4.42 16.76
N THR A 333 -16.55 3.68 17.86
CA THR A 333 -16.56 4.23 19.22
C THR A 333 -15.35 3.74 20.01
N VAL A 334 -14.57 4.65 20.56
CA VAL A 334 -13.45 4.34 21.45
C VAL A 334 -13.87 4.61 22.89
N SER A 335 -14.03 3.56 23.68
CA SER A 335 -14.44 3.62 25.10
C SER A 335 -13.44 2.97 26.06
N GLY A 336 -12.37 2.37 25.54
CA GLY A 336 -11.20 1.90 26.27
C GLY A 336 -9.95 2.74 26.00
N ASN A 337 -8.94 2.60 26.86
CA ASN A 337 -7.66 3.29 26.70
C ASN A 337 -6.72 2.51 25.76
N VAL A 338 -6.28 3.15 24.69
CA VAL A 338 -5.30 2.61 23.75
C VAL A 338 -3.95 3.28 23.97
N GLU A 339 -2.98 2.57 24.53
CA GLU A 339 -1.71 3.14 24.95
C GLU A 339 -0.52 2.26 24.53
N TRP A 340 0.47 2.84 23.87
CA TRP A 340 1.67 2.10 23.47
C TRP A 340 2.95 2.95 23.40
N GLN A 341 4.07 2.24 23.36
CA GLN A 341 5.40 2.77 23.09
C GLN A 341 5.96 2.06 21.86
N GLY A 342 6.55 2.82 20.94
CA GLY A 342 7.12 2.29 19.69
C GLY A 342 6.70 3.08 18.45
N GLY A 343 7.12 2.60 17.28
CA GLY A 343 6.87 3.21 15.97
C GLY A 343 5.64 2.69 15.23
N ALA A 344 4.94 1.68 15.75
CA ALA A 344 3.71 1.17 15.16
C ALA A 344 2.60 2.22 15.17
N SER A 345 1.80 2.28 14.11
CA SER A 345 0.76 3.30 13.95
C SER A 345 -0.64 2.70 14.10
N LEU A 346 -1.60 3.54 14.47
CA LEU A 346 -3.01 3.20 14.59
C LEU A 346 -3.84 4.02 13.60
N ALA A 347 -4.64 3.35 12.77
CA ALA A 347 -5.63 4.00 11.92
C ALA A 347 -7.05 3.58 12.32
N LEU A 348 -7.94 4.56 12.46
CA LEU A 348 -9.37 4.37 12.69
C LEU A 348 -10.14 4.92 11.49
N ASN A 349 -10.62 4.04 10.62
CA ASN A 349 -11.29 4.36 9.37
C ASN A 349 -12.78 4.02 9.50
N SER A 350 -13.59 5.01 9.85
CA SER A 350 -15.04 4.84 9.99
C SER A 350 -15.75 5.18 8.69
N ALA A 351 -16.74 4.39 8.31
CA ALA A 351 -17.63 4.72 7.18
C ALA A 351 -18.38 6.04 7.41
N HIS A 352 -18.63 6.43 8.66
CA HIS A 352 -19.30 7.69 8.99
C HIS A 352 -18.54 8.46 10.06
N SER A 353 -18.78 8.23 11.35
CA SER A 353 -18.18 9.04 12.41
C SER A 353 -17.22 8.24 13.30
N VAL A 354 -16.29 8.95 13.94
CA VAL A 354 -15.46 8.40 15.02
C VAL A 354 -15.72 9.17 16.31
N SER A 355 -15.99 8.47 17.39
CA SER A 355 -16.15 9.08 18.72
C SER A 355 -15.15 8.51 19.71
N ILE A 356 -14.60 9.39 20.55
CA ILE A 356 -13.73 9.02 21.68
C ILE A 356 -14.47 9.44 22.95
N ALA A 357 -14.84 8.46 23.77
CA ALA A 357 -15.68 8.65 24.93
C ALA A 357 -14.95 9.42 26.06
N ALA A 358 -15.74 10.06 26.92
CA ALA A 358 -15.22 10.70 28.12
C ALA A 358 -14.48 9.68 29.01
N GLY A 359 -13.30 10.07 29.50
CA GLY A 359 -12.44 9.20 30.31
C GLY A 359 -11.60 8.19 29.51
N SER A 360 -11.79 8.10 28.18
CA SER A 360 -10.93 7.30 27.29
C SER A 360 -9.73 8.09 26.78
N ALA A 361 -8.62 7.40 26.55
CA ALA A 361 -7.40 7.98 26.01
C ALA A 361 -6.81 7.17 24.86
N ILE A 362 -6.27 7.86 23.85
CA ILE A 362 -5.36 7.30 22.85
C ILE A 362 -4.00 7.96 23.04
N ARG A 363 -2.96 7.17 23.32
CA ARG A 363 -1.64 7.68 23.72
C ARG A 363 -0.49 6.93 23.06
N ASN A 364 0.45 7.68 22.50
CA ASN A 364 1.75 7.15 22.06
C ASN A 364 2.91 7.87 22.76
N THR A 365 3.95 7.11 23.10
CA THR A 365 5.20 7.65 23.70
C THR A 365 6.46 7.29 22.88
N GLY A 366 6.30 6.94 21.61
CA GLY A 366 7.36 6.56 20.68
C GLY A 366 7.35 7.39 19.39
N GLY A 367 7.25 6.72 18.24
CA GLY A 367 7.19 7.34 16.92
C GLY A 367 5.96 6.94 16.11
N GLY A 368 4.96 6.33 16.75
CA GLY A 368 3.74 5.87 16.11
C GLY A 368 2.81 7.02 15.73
N ASN A 369 2.19 6.93 14.56
CA ASN A 369 1.20 7.88 14.09
C ASN A 369 -0.21 7.46 14.50
N LEU A 370 -1.12 8.43 14.57
CA LEU A 370 -2.55 8.20 14.67
C LEU A 370 -3.28 8.86 13.51
N THR A 371 -4.06 8.08 12.80
CA THR A 371 -5.00 8.57 11.80
C THR A 371 -6.40 8.26 12.27
N VAL A 372 -7.23 9.29 12.46
CA VAL A 372 -8.66 9.15 12.73
C VAL A 372 -9.40 9.71 11.54
N ARG A 373 -10.10 8.86 10.80
CA ARG A 373 -10.79 9.21 9.57
C ARG A 373 -12.27 8.88 9.69
N ALA A 374 -13.07 9.93 9.77
CA ALA A 374 -14.49 9.90 9.46
C ALA A 374 -14.69 9.94 7.93
N ASP A 375 -15.85 9.50 7.46
CA ASP A 375 -16.15 9.32 6.03
C ASP A 375 -15.00 8.65 5.25
N ALA A 376 -14.58 7.48 5.72
CA ALA A 376 -13.50 6.72 5.08
C ALA A 376 -13.83 6.33 3.61
N THR A 377 -15.11 6.33 3.24
CA THR A 377 -15.57 6.10 1.88
C THR A 377 -15.50 7.33 0.96
N GLY A 378 -15.32 8.54 1.53
CA GLY A 378 -15.25 9.79 0.78
C GLY A 378 -16.53 10.08 -0.02
N ILE A 379 -17.70 9.92 0.61
CA ILE A 379 -19.01 10.08 -0.04
C ILE A 379 -19.81 11.28 0.51
N ASP A 380 -19.20 12.12 1.34
CA ASP A 380 -19.80 13.33 1.92
C ASP A 380 -21.09 13.05 2.70
N ASN A 381 -21.06 12.02 3.56
CA ASN A 381 -22.20 11.56 4.35
C ASN A 381 -22.39 12.30 5.68
N GLY A 382 -21.65 13.36 5.96
CA GLY A 382 -21.70 14.13 7.20
C GLY A 382 -20.90 13.52 8.35
N GLY A 383 -19.99 12.59 8.04
CA GLY A 383 -19.15 11.92 9.03
C GLY A 383 -18.30 12.88 9.87
N GLY A 384 -18.42 12.81 11.20
CA GLY A 384 -17.73 13.69 12.13
C GLY A 384 -16.72 12.99 13.05
N ILE A 385 -15.88 13.80 13.70
CA ILE A 385 -15.01 13.35 14.80
C ILE A 385 -15.45 14.01 16.10
N GLY A 386 -15.95 13.20 17.04
CA GLY A 386 -16.34 13.63 18.37
C GLY A 386 -15.35 13.17 19.44
N ASN A 387 -14.33 13.97 19.76
CA ASN A 387 -13.45 13.68 20.89
C ASN A 387 -14.00 14.31 22.18
N GLN A 388 -14.36 13.47 23.16
CA GLN A 388 -14.68 13.84 24.55
C GLN A 388 -13.63 13.31 25.54
N GLY A 389 -12.64 12.56 25.04
CA GLY A 389 -11.54 12.00 25.80
C GLY A 389 -10.24 12.77 25.58
N THR A 390 -9.12 12.02 25.58
CA THR A 390 -7.77 12.57 25.41
C THR A 390 -7.03 11.89 24.27
N ILE A 391 -6.43 12.69 23.38
CA ILE A 391 -5.39 12.24 22.44
C ILE A 391 -4.07 12.83 22.93
N ASP A 392 -3.12 11.96 23.33
CA ASP A 392 -1.86 12.38 23.94
C ASP A 392 -0.63 11.92 23.16
N TRP A 393 -0.05 12.88 22.44
CA TRP A 393 1.21 12.78 21.70
C TRP A 393 2.33 13.60 22.35
N SER A 394 2.16 14.02 23.62
CA SER A 394 3.08 14.93 24.32
C SER A 394 4.50 14.40 24.49
N ARG A 395 4.65 13.07 24.38
CA ARG A 395 5.94 12.35 24.43
C ARG A 395 6.22 11.55 23.17
N SER A 396 5.44 11.75 22.11
CA SER A 396 5.65 11.10 20.82
C SER A 396 6.46 12.00 19.89
N SER A 397 7.16 11.35 18.96
CA SER A 397 7.76 11.94 17.76
C SER A 397 6.89 11.78 16.52
N GLY A 398 5.86 10.93 16.57
CA GLY A 398 4.89 10.74 15.50
C GLY A 398 3.89 11.89 15.40
N ILE A 399 2.93 11.75 14.49
CA ILE A 399 1.91 12.77 14.19
C ILE A 399 0.49 12.23 14.40
N VAL A 400 -0.47 13.15 14.48
CA VAL A 400 -1.91 12.86 14.53
C VAL A 400 -2.63 13.59 13.41
N SER A 401 -3.39 12.85 12.60
CA SER A 401 -4.28 13.39 11.57
C SER A 401 -5.72 13.04 11.89
N LEU A 402 -6.57 14.06 12.05
CA LEU A 402 -7.99 13.93 12.34
C LEU A 402 -8.78 14.41 11.11
N LEU A 403 -9.27 13.48 10.29
CA LEU A 403 -9.92 13.77 9.02
C LEU A 403 -11.45 13.65 9.16
N TYR A 404 -12.16 14.74 8.91
CA TYR A 404 -13.63 14.78 9.01
C TYR A 404 -14.25 15.41 7.75
N ASP A 405 -15.47 15.00 7.45
CA ASP A 405 -16.25 15.47 6.31
C ASP A 405 -16.49 16.99 6.37
N VAL A 406 -16.51 17.67 5.22
CA VAL A 406 -16.84 19.11 5.11
C VAL A 406 -18.22 19.47 5.67
N ASN A 407 -19.16 18.53 5.63
CA ASN A 407 -20.50 18.65 6.21
C ASN A 407 -20.60 18.01 7.60
N GLY A 408 -19.50 17.44 8.09
CA GLY A 408 -19.40 16.78 9.39
C GLY A 408 -19.11 17.75 10.53
N SER A 409 -19.15 17.22 11.75
CA SER A 409 -18.81 17.96 12.97
C SER A 409 -17.43 17.56 13.50
N TYR A 410 -16.74 18.51 14.13
CA TYR A 410 -15.46 18.28 14.79
C TYR A 410 -15.48 18.81 16.23
N SER A 411 -15.17 17.95 17.19
CA SER A 411 -14.88 18.32 18.57
C SER A 411 -13.47 17.86 18.92
N ALA A 412 -12.62 18.81 19.30
CA ALA A 412 -11.21 18.55 19.58
C ALA A 412 -10.96 17.73 20.87
N GLY A 413 -11.84 17.85 21.87
CA GLY A 413 -11.62 17.26 23.20
C GLY A 413 -10.30 17.75 23.82
N THR A 414 -9.58 16.86 24.51
CA THR A 414 -8.24 17.16 25.01
C THR A 414 -7.19 16.66 24.03
N LEU A 415 -6.36 17.56 23.49
CA LEU A 415 -5.23 17.26 22.61
C LEU A 415 -3.92 17.69 23.28
N LEU A 416 -2.98 16.76 23.45
CA LEU A 416 -1.68 17.04 24.07
C LEU A 416 -0.56 16.79 23.07
N ALA A 417 -0.01 17.85 22.50
CA ALA A 417 1.13 17.79 21.57
C ALA A 417 2.48 17.91 22.32
N ASN A 418 3.53 17.33 21.75
CA ASN A 418 4.90 17.46 22.21
C ASN A 418 5.43 18.86 21.91
N ARG A 419 5.71 19.63 22.97
CA ARG A 419 6.22 21.01 22.87
C ARG A 419 7.60 21.11 22.23
N CYS A 420 8.35 20.01 22.20
CA CYS A 420 9.66 19.90 21.58
C CYS A 420 9.62 19.04 20.33
N TRP A 421 8.45 18.85 19.72
CA TRP A 421 8.34 18.09 18.46
C TRP A 421 9.19 18.78 17.38
N PRO A 422 10.17 18.08 16.79
CA PRO A 422 11.17 18.71 15.91
C PRO A 422 10.63 19.09 14.54
N GLY A 423 9.36 18.80 14.24
CA GLY A 423 8.87 18.73 12.86
C GLY A 423 9.48 17.53 12.12
N LEU A 424 9.01 17.33 10.88
CA LEU A 424 9.64 16.39 9.96
C LEU A 424 10.33 17.22 8.85
N PRO A 425 11.65 17.09 8.65
CA PRO A 425 12.33 17.80 7.58
C PRO A 425 11.77 17.44 6.21
N PHE A 426 11.59 18.45 5.36
CA PHE A 426 11.08 18.34 4.00
C PHE A 426 9.67 17.75 3.87
N SER A 427 8.80 17.96 4.87
CA SER A 427 7.48 17.33 4.92
C SER A 427 6.30 18.29 4.74
N GLY A 428 6.50 19.60 4.88
CA GLY A 428 5.41 20.57 4.98
C GLY A 428 4.45 20.37 6.17
N TYR A 429 4.84 19.70 7.27
CA TYR A 429 3.98 19.66 8.46
C TYR A 429 4.14 20.96 9.27
N VAL A 430 3.01 21.61 9.59
CA VAL A 430 2.99 22.82 10.44
C VAL A 430 2.85 22.47 11.92
N THR A 431 2.03 21.46 12.25
CA THR A 431 1.74 21.03 13.62
C THR A 431 1.77 19.52 13.76
N GLN A 432 2.08 19.02 14.95
CA GLN A 432 2.09 17.57 15.24
C GLN A 432 0.70 16.94 15.19
N ILE A 433 -0.32 17.68 15.65
CA ILE A 433 -1.72 17.26 15.67
C ILE A 433 -2.49 18.22 14.77
N THR A 434 -3.12 17.71 13.73
CA THR A 434 -3.88 18.52 12.77
C THR A 434 -5.23 17.90 12.50
N ALA A 435 -6.28 18.72 12.58
CA ALA A 435 -7.60 18.37 12.09
C ALA A 435 -7.79 18.91 10.68
N TYR A 436 -8.21 18.05 9.77
CA TYR A 436 -8.39 18.31 8.35
C TYR A 436 -9.85 18.14 7.96
N THR A 437 -10.37 19.12 7.23
CA THR A 437 -11.62 18.97 6.48
C THR A 437 -11.35 18.21 5.19
N LEU A 438 -12.11 17.15 4.94
CA LEU A 438 -11.98 16.32 3.75
C LEU A 438 -12.50 17.05 2.52
N VAL A 439 -11.75 16.93 1.43
CA VAL A 439 -12.12 17.33 0.07
C VAL A 439 -12.31 16.04 -0.72
N ASN A 440 -13.56 15.63 -0.93
CA ASN A 440 -13.91 14.36 -1.56
C ASN A 440 -14.39 14.54 -2.99
N ASN A 441 -14.89 15.72 -3.35
CA ASN A 441 -15.41 15.98 -4.68
C ASN A 441 -15.01 17.37 -5.21
N VAL A 442 -15.36 17.66 -6.47
CA VAL A 442 -15.03 18.93 -7.15
C VAL A 442 -15.65 20.15 -6.45
N THR A 443 -16.87 20.01 -5.91
CA THR A 443 -17.55 21.08 -5.16
C THR A 443 -16.76 21.45 -3.90
N ASP A 444 -16.28 20.46 -3.15
CA ASP A 444 -15.49 20.71 -1.94
C ASP A 444 -14.17 21.41 -2.30
N LEU A 445 -13.53 20.96 -3.39
CA LEU A 445 -12.28 21.54 -3.87
C LEU A 445 -12.45 23.03 -4.22
N VAL A 446 -13.54 23.39 -4.91
CA VAL A 446 -13.86 24.79 -5.21
C VAL A 446 -14.17 25.57 -3.93
N ASN A 447 -14.83 24.94 -2.95
CA ASN A 447 -15.20 25.55 -1.68
C ASN A 447 -14.01 25.85 -0.76
N VAL A 448 -12.83 25.29 -0.99
CA VAL A 448 -11.57 25.71 -0.33
C VAL A 448 -11.37 27.23 -0.45
N SER A 449 -11.79 27.84 -1.57
CA SER A 449 -11.71 29.28 -1.78
C SER A 449 -12.55 30.12 -0.81
N ARG A 450 -13.45 29.50 -0.05
CA ARG A 450 -14.29 30.17 0.97
C ARG A 450 -13.60 30.33 2.31
N ASP A 451 -12.63 29.48 2.62
CA ASP A 451 -11.78 29.59 3.82
C ASP A 451 -10.32 29.26 3.49
N LEU A 452 -9.62 30.26 2.98
CA LEU A 452 -8.22 30.14 2.59
C LEU A 452 -7.24 29.91 3.76
N LYS A 453 -7.72 29.91 5.02
CA LYS A 453 -6.91 29.62 6.22
C LYS A 453 -7.17 28.22 6.78
N GLY A 454 -8.11 27.48 6.19
CA GLY A 454 -8.49 26.15 6.64
C GLY A 454 -7.39 25.09 6.45
N ASN A 455 -7.56 23.97 7.14
CA ASN A 455 -6.75 22.77 6.93
C ASN A 455 -7.57 21.75 6.15
N TYR A 456 -7.11 21.38 4.97
CA TYR A 456 -7.79 20.48 4.05
C TYR A 456 -6.95 19.26 3.76
N ALA A 457 -7.61 18.12 3.59
CA ALA A 457 -6.99 16.91 3.05
C ALA A 457 -7.87 16.32 1.94
N LEU A 458 -7.26 15.83 0.86
CA LEU A 458 -8.03 15.04 -0.11
C LEU A 458 -8.45 13.72 0.55
N GLY A 459 -9.74 13.38 0.46
CA GLY A 459 -10.22 12.07 0.90
C GLY A 459 -10.16 11.02 -0.21
N LYS A 460 -10.09 11.43 -1.46
CA LYS A 460 -9.92 10.55 -2.62
C LYS A 460 -9.41 11.36 -3.81
N ASP A 461 -9.09 10.64 -4.88
CA ASP A 461 -8.75 11.27 -6.16
C ASP A 461 -9.94 12.06 -6.71
N ILE A 462 -9.64 13.26 -7.23
CA ILE A 462 -10.62 14.18 -7.81
C ILE A 462 -10.40 14.23 -9.33
N ASP A 463 -11.45 13.96 -10.10
CA ASP A 463 -11.45 14.13 -11.56
C ASP A 463 -12.25 15.38 -11.94
N LEU A 464 -11.59 16.35 -12.58
CA LEU A 464 -12.21 17.60 -13.02
C LEU A 464 -12.86 17.50 -14.40
N LYS A 465 -12.70 16.39 -15.13
CA LYS A 465 -13.14 16.21 -16.53
C LYS A 465 -14.65 16.35 -16.73
N THR A 466 -15.45 15.77 -15.83
CA THR A 466 -16.92 15.72 -15.99
C THR A 466 -17.64 16.95 -15.44
N SER A 467 -16.94 17.77 -14.64
CA SER A 467 -17.54 18.87 -13.89
C SER A 467 -17.30 20.24 -14.52
N GLN A 468 -16.54 20.31 -15.61
CA GLN A 468 -16.15 21.59 -16.22
C GLN A 468 -16.40 21.58 -17.74
N SER A 469 -17.51 22.16 -18.16
CA SER A 469 -17.72 22.60 -19.55
C SER A 469 -16.93 23.88 -19.89
N THR A 470 -16.16 24.42 -18.93
CA THR A 470 -15.44 25.69 -18.95
C THR A 470 -14.06 25.57 -18.27
N SER A 471 -13.31 26.68 -18.19
CA SER A 471 -12.05 26.79 -17.43
C SER A 471 -12.27 26.70 -15.91
N PHE A 472 -11.35 26.06 -15.18
CA PHE A 472 -11.28 26.09 -13.72
C PHE A 472 -10.91 27.49 -13.22
N THR A 473 -11.51 27.90 -12.11
CA THR A 473 -11.11 29.12 -11.39
C THR A 473 -10.11 28.73 -10.29
N PRO A 474 -8.87 29.27 -10.31
CA PRO A 474 -7.87 28.94 -9.31
C PRO A 474 -8.33 29.20 -7.87
N ILE A 475 -7.92 28.33 -6.94
CA ILE A 475 -8.05 28.57 -5.50
C ILE A 475 -7.12 29.73 -5.14
N ALA A 476 -7.61 30.75 -4.44
CA ALA A 476 -6.84 31.96 -4.12
C ALA A 476 -6.22 32.63 -5.37
N PRO A 477 -7.03 33.20 -6.28
CA PRO A 477 -6.55 33.72 -7.58
C PRO A 477 -5.74 35.03 -7.49
N THR A 478 -5.68 35.68 -6.32
CA THR A 478 -4.98 36.96 -6.12
C THR A 478 -3.96 36.90 -4.99
N ASP A 479 -2.92 37.73 -5.07
CA ASP A 479 -1.91 37.89 -4.02
C ASP A 479 -2.40 38.72 -2.82
N THR A 480 -3.54 39.39 -2.95
CA THR A 480 -4.24 40.07 -1.84
C THR A 480 -5.04 39.12 -0.95
N ALA A 481 -5.38 37.93 -1.46
CA ALA A 481 -6.07 36.89 -0.73
C ALA A 481 -5.45 35.51 -1.05
N PRO A 482 -4.18 35.29 -0.66
CA PRO A 482 -3.48 34.05 -0.94
C PRO A 482 -3.98 32.91 -0.03
N PHE A 483 -3.75 31.66 -0.45
CA PHE A 483 -3.98 30.50 0.41
C PHE A 483 -2.99 30.50 1.56
N ALA A 484 -3.49 30.53 2.80
CA ALA A 484 -2.72 30.72 4.03
C ALA A 484 -2.85 29.53 5.00
N GLY A 485 -3.60 28.49 4.62
CA GLY A 485 -3.84 27.28 5.40
C GLY A 485 -2.95 26.10 5.00
N GLN A 486 -3.40 24.88 5.29
CA GLN A 486 -2.71 23.64 4.88
C GLN A 486 -3.59 22.85 3.91
N PHE A 487 -3.02 22.39 2.81
CA PHE A 487 -3.67 21.47 1.87
C PHE A 487 -2.79 20.23 1.70
N ASP A 488 -3.24 19.10 2.22
CA ASP A 488 -2.57 17.81 2.12
C ASP A 488 -3.28 16.92 1.10
N GLY A 489 -2.61 16.53 0.01
CA GLY A 489 -3.17 15.55 -0.91
C GLY A 489 -3.31 14.17 -0.28
N PHE A 490 -2.63 13.89 0.84
CA PHE A 490 -2.70 12.60 1.55
C PHE A 490 -2.44 11.39 0.63
N GLY A 491 -1.63 11.60 -0.42
CA GLY A 491 -1.33 10.60 -1.46
C GLY A 491 -2.28 10.60 -2.67
N HIS A 492 -3.37 11.36 -2.63
CA HIS A 492 -4.36 11.46 -3.70
C HIS A 492 -3.98 12.48 -4.78
N VAL A 493 -4.66 12.38 -5.92
CA VAL A 493 -4.43 13.23 -7.09
C VAL A 493 -5.66 14.06 -7.47
N VAL A 494 -5.41 15.24 -8.03
CA VAL A 494 -6.38 16.02 -8.80
C VAL A 494 -6.05 15.84 -10.27
N SER A 495 -6.99 15.34 -11.05
CA SER A 495 -6.76 15.00 -12.47
C SER A 495 -7.58 15.87 -13.42
N ASN A 496 -7.07 16.03 -14.64
CA ASN A 496 -7.73 16.71 -15.75
C ASN A 496 -8.07 18.19 -15.44
N LEU A 497 -7.19 18.87 -14.70
CA LEU A 497 -7.28 20.31 -14.47
C LEU A 497 -7.22 21.03 -15.82
N ASN A 498 -8.27 21.79 -16.17
CA ASN A 498 -8.30 22.60 -17.38
C ASN A 498 -8.42 24.09 -17.04
N ILE A 499 -7.41 24.89 -17.40
CA ILE A 499 -7.43 26.35 -17.24
C ILE A 499 -7.17 26.97 -18.60
N GLN A 500 -8.11 27.77 -19.09
CA GLN A 500 -8.02 28.44 -20.38
C GLN A 500 -8.21 29.94 -20.19
N VAL A 501 -7.09 30.68 -20.12
CA VAL A 501 -7.10 32.14 -20.09
C VAL A 501 -7.07 32.64 -21.53
N PRO A 502 -8.03 33.50 -21.95
CA PRO A 502 -8.01 34.05 -23.30
C PRO A 502 -6.68 34.74 -23.64
N ALA A 503 -6.19 34.57 -24.87
CA ALA A 503 -4.85 35.00 -25.29
C ALA A 503 -4.51 36.50 -25.11
N GLN A 504 -5.52 37.36 -24.91
CA GLN A 504 -5.36 38.81 -24.68
C GLN A 504 -5.87 39.25 -23.30
N ALA A 505 -6.32 38.31 -22.47
CA ALA A 505 -6.76 38.59 -21.11
C ALA A 505 -5.57 38.58 -20.15
N TYR A 506 -5.62 39.47 -19.16
CA TYR A 506 -4.66 39.51 -18.06
C TYR A 506 -5.18 38.67 -16.90
N ALA A 507 -4.43 37.63 -16.53
CA ALA A 507 -4.65 36.84 -15.33
C ALA A 507 -3.30 36.68 -14.62
N PRO A 508 -3.10 37.32 -13.45
CA PRO A 508 -1.76 37.45 -12.88
C PRO A 508 -1.18 36.11 -12.42
N TYR A 509 -2.03 35.20 -11.90
CA TYR A 509 -1.62 33.91 -11.37
C TYR A 509 -2.66 32.85 -11.71
N ALA A 510 -2.23 31.72 -12.25
CA ALA A 510 -3.13 30.58 -12.44
C ALA A 510 -2.43 29.22 -12.33
N GLY A 511 -3.22 28.27 -11.82
CA GLY A 511 -2.92 26.89 -11.49
C GLY A 511 -4.08 26.33 -10.65
N LEU A 512 -3.94 25.13 -10.08
CA LEU A 512 -4.90 24.66 -9.08
C LEU A 512 -5.05 25.71 -7.96
N PHE A 513 -3.93 26.29 -7.53
CA PHE A 513 -3.86 27.50 -6.72
C PHE A 513 -3.40 28.68 -7.58
N GLY A 514 -3.98 29.86 -7.38
CA GLY A 514 -3.41 31.10 -7.90
C GLY A 514 -2.16 31.45 -7.11
N VAL A 515 -2.33 31.70 -5.81
CA VAL A 515 -1.24 32.08 -4.89
C VAL A 515 -1.27 31.22 -3.63
N VAL A 516 -0.18 30.49 -3.38
CA VAL A 516 0.12 29.92 -2.06
C VAL A 516 0.86 31.00 -1.25
N GLY A 517 0.27 31.46 -0.16
CA GLY A 517 0.80 32.54 0.67
C GLY A 517 1.91 32.08 1.61
N THR A 518 2.53 33.02 2.32
CA THR A 518 3.71 32.76 3.18
C THR A 518 3.49 31.77 4.32
N SER A 519 2.26 31.65 4.84
CA SER A 519 1.89 30.60 5.81
C SER A 519 1.23 29.38 5.16
N GLY A 520 0.99 29.44 3.85
CA GLY A 520 0.33 28.39 3.08
C GLY A 520 1.26 27.20 2.89
N VAL A 521 0.71 26.00 3.07
CA VAL A 521 1.40 24.76 2.78
C VAL A 521 0.55 23.88 1.88
N VAL A 522 1.13 23.43 0.76
CA VAL A 522 0.51 22.49 -0.16
C VAL A 522 1.44 21.28 -0.28
N ARG A 523 0.96 20.09 0.08
CA ARG A 523 1.83 18.91 0.13
C ARG A 523 1.18 17.60 -0.32
N ASN A 524 2.01 16.60 -0.63
CA ASN A 524 1.61 15.22 -0.98
C ASN A 524 0.50 15.14 -2.02
N ILE A 525 0.55 15.97 -3.06
CA ILE A 525 -0.50 16.09 -4.06
C ILE A 525 0.06 15.94 -5.48
N GLY A 526 -0.64 15.16 -6.28
CA GLY A 526 -0.44 15.12 -7.74
C GLY A 526 -1.47 15.93 -8.49
N VAL A 527 -1.03 16.74 -9.47
CA VAL A 527 -1.90 17.36 -10.47
C VAL A 527 -1.69 16.64 -11.81
N ALA A 528 -2.50 15.62 -12.05
CA ALA A 528 -2.35 14.73 -13.20
C ALA A 528 -3.08 15.27 -14.43
N ASN A 529 -2.47 15.16 -15.61
CA ASN A 529 -3.08 15.53 -16.90
C ASN A 529 -3.64 16.97 -16.90
N ALA A 530 -2.88 17.92 -16.34
CA ALA A 530 -3.25 19.33 -16.39
C ALA A 530 -3.18 19.87 -17.83
N GLU A 531 -4.03 20.83 -18.15
CA GLU A 531 -3.99 21.64 -19.36
C GLU A 531 -4.17 23.09 -18.93
N VAL A 532 -3.07 23.83 -18.81
CA VAL A 532 -3.06 25.22 -18.37
C VAL A 532 -2.57 26.11 -19.49
N GLU A 533 -3.47 26.89 -20.08
CA GLU A 533 -3.17 27.87 -21.12
C GLU A 533 -3.29 29.30 -20.56
N GLY A 534 -2.15 29.97 -20.42
CA GLY A 534 -2.03 31.31 -19.87
C GLY A 534 -2.32 32.44 -20.87
N GLY A 535 -2.77 33.59 -20.36
CA GLY A 535 -2.98 34.84 -21.10
C GLY A 535 -1.76 35.75 -21.02
N ILE A 536 -1.93 37.05 -21.26
CA ILE A 536 -0.82 38.02 -21.22
C ILE A 536 -0.40 38.38 -19.78
N GLY A 537 0.91 38.48 -19.54
CA GLY A 537 1.48 39.11 -18.33
C GLY A 537 1.33 38.36 -17.00
N GLY A 538 0.97 37.07 -17.02
CA GLY A 538 0.79 36.25 -15.81
C GLY A 538 1.88 35.20 -15.56
N SER A 539 1.83 34.60 -14.37
CA SER A 539 2.63 33.44 -13.95
C SER A 539 1.75 32.20 -13.87
N TYR A 540 2.13 31.14 -14.59
CA TYR A 540 1.30 29.96 -14.77
C TYR A 540 2.01 28.69 -14.32
N GLY A 541 1.29 27.81 -13.63
CA GLY A 541 1.79 26.46 -13.32
C GLY A 541 0.63 25.50 -13.10
N ALA A 542 0.88 24.19 -13.21
CA ALA A 542 -0.19 23.21 -12.98
C ALA A 542 -0.69 23.24 -11.53
N LEU A 543 0.22 23.33 -10.55
CA LEU A 543 -0.14 23.40 -9.14
C LEU A 543 -0.41 24.83 -8.69
N ALA A 544 0.51 25.76 -8.96
CA ALA A 544 0.39 27.14 -8.50
C ALA A 544 0.86 28.16 -9.52
N GLY A 545 0.15 29.29 -9.63
CA GLY A 545 0.65 30.45 -10.37
C GLY A 545 1.84 31.09 -9.65
N ARG A 546 1.73 31.27 -8.33
CA ARG A 546 2.79 31.78 -7.44
C ARG A 546 2.84 31.04 -6.11
N ASN A 547 4.05 30.72 -5.64
CA ASN A 547 4.29 30.14 -4.32
C ASN A 547 5.15 31.09 -3.46
N ASP A 548 4.57 31.62 -2.40
CA ASP A 548 5.26 32.36 -1.33
C ASP A 548 5.45 31.49 -0.06
N GLY A 549 4.83 30.31 0.00
CA GLY A 549 4.81 29.39 1.13
C GLY A 549 5.65 28.13 0.91
N VAL A 550 5.11 26.97 1.28
CA VAL A 550 5.77 25.67 1.12
C VAL A 550 4.98 24.76 0.18
N VAL A 551 5.68 24.24 -0.82
CA VAL A 551 5.22 23.14 -1.69
C VAL A 551 6.12 21.94 -1.45
N ALA A 552 5.57 20.83 -0.93
CA ALA A 552 6.35 19.66 -0.55
C ALA A 552 5.75 18.36 -1.11
N TYR A 553 6.56 17.45 -1.66
CA TYR A 553 6.04 16.18 -2.22
C TYR A 553 4.90 16.38 -3.24
N ALA A 554 4.99 17.42 -4.04
CA ALA A 554 3.98 17.74 -5.04
C ALA A 554 4.49 17.43 -6.45
N TRP A 555 3.56 17.07 -7.34
CA TRP A 555 3.93 16.80 -8.72
C TRP A 555 2.87 17.17 -9.74
N SER A 556 3.29 17.29 -11.01
CA SER A 556 2.37 17.54 -12.12
C SER A 556 2.73 16.80 -13.40
N THR A 557 1.71 16.48 -14.19
CA THR A 557 1.82 15.99 -15.59
C THR A 557 0.81 16.70 -16.48
N GLY A 558 0.93 16.54 -17.81
CA GLY A 558 0.08 17.23 -18.78
C GLY A 558 0.81 18.33 -19.53
N GLY A 559 0.19 19.50 -19.67
CA GLY A 559 0.68 20.65 -20.42
C GLY A 559 0.49 21.99 -19.71
N VAL A 560 1.51 22.85 -19.74
CA VAL A 560 1.43 24.27 -19.34
C VAL A 560 1.94 25.14 -20.47
N GLY A 561 1.11 26.03 -20.98
CA GLY A 561 1.49 26.88 -22.10
C GLY A 561 0.80 28.23 -22.14
N SER A 562 0.88 28.87 -23.30
CA SER A 562 0.14 30.09 -23.61
C SER A 562 -0.13 30.22 -25.10
N GLY A 563 -1.38 30.52 -25.43
CA GLY A 563 -1.81 30.94 -26.78
C GLY A 563 -1.53 32.40 -27.11
N ALA A 564 -0.92 33.19 -26.20
CA ALA A 564 -0.63 34.61 -26.45
C ALA A 564 0.46 34.80 -27.52
N ALA A 565 0.25 35.76 -28.42
CA ALA A 565 1.11 36.00 -29.59
C ALA A 565 2.39 36.80 -29.30
N PHE A 566 2.51 37.45 -28.13
CA PHE A 566 3.63 38.33 -27.78
C PHE A 566 4.24 37.95 -26.42
N GLY A 567 5.56 38.16 -26.30
CA GLY A 567 6.37 37.83 -25.12
C GLY A 567 6.00 38.65 -23.88
N GLY A 568 6.18 38.03 -22.71
CA GLY A 568 5.76 38.55 -21.40
C GLY A 568 4.98 37.53 -20.56
N VAL A 569 4.74 36.35 -21.12
CA VAL A 569 4.10 35.20 -20.46
C VAL A 569 5.16 34.17 -20.12
N GLY A 570 5.09 33.58 -18.93
CA GLY A 570 5.94 32.44 -18.63
C GLY A 570 5.33 31.47 -17.63
N GLY A 571 5.59 30.19 -17.86
CA GLY A 571 4.99 29.09 -17.12
C GLY A 571 6.01 28.07 -16.64
N GLY A 572 5.78 27.52 -15.45
CA GLY A 572 6.50 26.37 -14.93
C GLY A 572 5.63 25.12 -14.98
N GLY A 573 6.22 23.95 -15.18
CA GLY A 573 5.45 22.70 -15.18
C GLY A 573 4.69 22.47 -13.87
N LEU A 574 5.23 22.91 -12.73
CA LEU A 574 4.60 22.83 -11.41
C LEU A 574 4.15 24.22 -10.91
N VAL A 575 5.06 25.19 -10.86
CA VAL A 575 4.82 26.53 -10.30
C VAL A 575 5.27 27.62 -11.27
N GLY A 576 4.45 28.65 -11.50
CA GLY A 576 4.87 29.79 -12.32
C GLY A 576 6.01 30.59 -11.69
N TRP A 577 5.77 31.16 -10.50
CA TRP A 577 6.76 31.95 -9.77
C TRP A 577 6.94 31.44 -8.33
N ASN A 578 8.14 30.98 -7.99
CA ASN A 578 8.49 30.57 -6.64
C ASN A 578 9.26 31.67 -5.89
N LYS A 579 8.72 32.12 -4.76
CA LYS A 579 9.39 32.96 -3.76
C LYS A 579 9.54 32.26 -2.41
N GLY A 580 8.80 31.18 -2.21
CA GLY A 580 8.86 30.32 -1.04
C GLY A 580 9.79 29.12 -1.23
N THR A 581 9.39 27.98 -0.67
CA THR A 581 10.12 26.71 -0.76
C THR A 581 9.37 25.70 -1.63
N ILE A 582 10.08 25.07 -2.55
CA ILE A 582 9.66 23.87 -3.26
C ILE A 582 10.63 22.75 -2.91
N GLU A 583 10.13 21.71 -2.25
CA GLU A 583 10.94 20.61 -1.75
C GLU A 583 10.38 19.25 -2.19
N ARG A 584 11.27 18.32 -2.56
CA ARG A 584 10.90 16.93 -2.92
C ARG A 584 9.77 16.85 -3.94
N SER A 585 9.79 17.75 -4.92
CA SER A 585 8.69 17.94 -5.86
C SER A 585 9.17 17.79 -7.30
N TRP A 586 8.26 17.48 -8.22
CA TRP A 586 8.66 17.27 -9.62
C TRP A 586 7.61 17.64 -10.65
N SER A 587 8.02 17.77 -11.91
CA SER A 587 7.08 17.89 -13.02
C SER A 587 7.50 17.08 -14.24
N GLY A 588 6.54 16.32 -14.76
CA GLY A 588 6.61 15.68 -16.08
C GLY A 588 5.78 16.41 -17.13
N ALA A 589 5.25 17.59 -16.83
CA ALA A 589 4.40 18.35 -17.76
C ALA A 589 5.22 18.88 -18.96
N SER A 590 4.66 18.80 -20.16
CA SER A 590 5.20 19.50 -21.32
C SER A 590 4.93 20.99 -21.16
N VAL A 591 5.95 21.83 -21.32
CA VAL A 591 5.80 23.29 -21.21
C VAL A 591 6.15 23.97 -22.53
N GLY A 592 5.41 25.01 -22.92
CA GLY A 592 5.59 25.63 -24.23
C GLY A 592 4.82 26.92 -24.46
N GLY A 593 5.32 27.81 -25.30
CA GLY A 593 4.64 29.07 -25.65
C GLY A 593 5.60 30.13 -26.20
N ASN A 594 5.19 31.39 -26.18
CA ASN A 594 5.92 32.52 -26.78
C ASN A 594 6.71 33.37 -25.75
N GLY A 595 7.26 32.76 -24.70
CA GLY A 595 7.97 33.46 -23.63
C GLY A 595 8.93 32.57 -22.83
N SER A 596 9.04 32.79 -21.53
CA SER A 596 10.02 32.13 -20.64
C SER A 596 9.41 30.93 -19.94
N TYR A 597 9.97 29.73 -20.11
CA TYR A 597 9.41 28.51 -19.53
C TYR A 597 10.45 27.66 -18.80
N GLY A 598 10.06 27.13 -17.65
CA GLY A 598 10.88 26.20 -16.89
C GLY A 598 10.20 24.86 -16.71
N GLY A 599 10.97 23.78 -16.76
CA GLY A 599 10.42 22.43 -16.61
C GLY A 599 9.68 22.23 -15.28
N LEU A 600 10.18 22.81 -14.19
CA LEU A 600 9.52 22.82 -12.88
C LEU A 600 8.95 24.20 -12.55
N VAL A 601 9.77 25.25 -12.69
CA VAL A 601 9.44 26.62 -12.28
C VAL A 601 9.85 27.63 -13.35
N ASN A 602 9.01 28.60 -13.73
CA ASN A 602 9.48 29.67 -14.61
C ASN A 602 10.46 30.59 -13.88
N GLN A 603 10.03 31.31 -12.84
CA GLN A 603 10.89 32.20 -12.06
C GLN A 603 11.10 31.68 -10.62
N ASN A 604 12.34 31.56 -10.19
CA ASN A 604 12.71 31.20 -8.81
C ASN A 604 13.46 32.33 -8.10
N ASP A 605 12.83 32.92 -7.09
CA ASP A 605 13.45 33.83 -6.13
C ASP A 605 13.58 33.19 -4.73
N GLY A 606 13.04 31.98 -4.56
CA GLY A 606 13.03 31.23 -3.31
C GLY A 606 14.00 30.04 -3.32
N TRP A 607 13.61 28.96 -2.63
CA TRP A 607 14.41 27.74 -2.52
C TRP A 607 13.76 26.58 -3.27
N ILE A 608 14.52 25.95 -4.16
CA ILE A 608 14.18 24.67 -4.79
C ILE A 608 15.19 23.64 -4.31
N VAL A 609 14.72 22.59 -3.63
CA VAL A 609 15.57 21.58 -3.02
C VAL A 609 15.06 20.17 -3.29
N GLN A 610 15.97 19.25 -3.62
CA GLN A 610 15.63 17.84 -3.86
C GLN A 610 14.48 17.66 -4.87
N SER A 611 14.47 18.46 -5.94
CA SER A 611 13.37 18.53 -6.89
C SER A 611 13.85 18.33 -8.33
N PHE A 612 12.96 17.91 -9.23
CA PHE A 612 13.38 17.60 -10.59
C PHE A 612 12.30 17.83 -11.66
N ALA A 613 12.71 17.91 -12.92
CA ALA A 613 11.80 17.99 -14.05
C ALA A 613 12.21 17.04 -15.17
N THR A 614 11.21 16.37 -15.75
CA THR A 614 11.39 15.40 -16.85
C THR A 614 10.59 15.76 -18.10
N GLY A 615 9.64 16.68 -17.98
CA GLY A 615 8.79 17.12 -19.10
C GLY A 615 9.56 17.88 -20.18
N SER A 616 9.11 17.79 -21.42
CA SER A 616 9.73 18.49 -22.55
C SER A 616 9.40 19.99 -22.55
N ILE A 617 10.37 20.82 -22.90
CA ILE A 617 10.17 22.25 -23.16
C ILE A 617 10.15 22.46 -24.68
N ASN A 618 8.98 22.77 -25.22
CA ASN A 618 8.77 23.01 -26.65
C ASN A 618 8.30 24.46 -26.85
N VAL A 619 9.23 25.40 -26.99
CA VAL A 619 8.88 26.81 -27.19
C VAL A 619 9.15 27.26 -28.62
N GLY A 620 8.14 27.83 -29.27
CA GLY A 620 8.13 28.04 -30.73
C GLY A 620 8.32 29.48 -31.19
N GLY A 621 8.16 30.46 -30.29
CA GLY A 621 8.16 31.89 -30.63
C GLY A 621 9.55 32.52 -30.73
N SER A 622 9.65 33.63 -31.48
CA SER A 622 10.90 34.38 -31.67
C SER A 622 11.50 34.98 -30.39
N HIS A 623 10.74 35.00 -29.29
CA HIS A 623 11.13 35.52 -27.97
C HIS A 623 11.22 34.43 -26.91
N ALA A 624 11.13 33.17 -27.31
CA ALA A 624 10.94 32.09 -26.37
C ALA A 624 12.28 31.50 -25.89
N SER A 625 12.35 31.22 -24.60
CA SER A 625 13.53 30.77 -23.87
C SER A 625 13.14 29.70 -22.84
N GLY A 626 14.06 28.78 -22.56
CA GLY A 626 13.74 27.55 -21.83
C GLY A 626 14.84 27.08 -20.89
N GLY A 627 14.45 26.75 -19.66
CA GLY A 627 15.34 26.12 -18.68
C GLY A 627 14.81 24.77 -18.23
N GLY A 628 15.60 23.71 -18.38
CA GLY A 628 15.17 22.33 -18.13
C GLY A 628 14.56 22.07 -16.75
N LEU A 629 14.94 22.85 -15.74
CA LEU A 629 14.31 22.90 -14.42
C LEU A 629 13.71 24.28 -14.13
N VAL A 630 14.48 25.36 -14.31
CA VAL A 630 14.08 26.73 -14.01
C VAL A 630 14.38 27.66 -15.16
N ALA A 631 13.48 28.54 -15.59
CA ALA A 631 13.86 29.53 -16.61
C ALA A 631 14.80 30.59 -16.01
N ARG A 632 14.31 31.38 -15.06
CA ARG A 632 15.10 32.43 -14.39
C ARG A 632 15.30 32.14 -12.91
N ASN A 633 16.56 32.08 -12.47
CA ASN A 633 16.93 31.87 -11.08
C ASN A 633 17.57 33.12 -10.45
N THR A 634 16.96 33.65 -9.39
CA THR A 634 17.55 34.64 -8.47
C THR A 634 17.69 34.10 -7.03
N GLY A 635 17.11 32.93 -6.74
CA GLY A 635 17.18 32.22 -5.47
C GLY A 635 18.17 31.05 -5.46
N VAL A 636 17.84 29.98 -4.73
CA VAL A 636 18.71 28.80 -4.54
C VAL A 636 18.11 27.57 -5.21
N ILE A 637 18.92 26.87 -5.99
CA ILE A 637 18.65 25.53 -6.52
C ILE A 637 19.69 24.59 -5.92
N GLN A 638 19.24 23.64 -5.11
CA GLN A 638 20.08 22.69 -4.40
C GLN A 638 19.61 21.26 -4.67
N GLN A 639 20.53 20.32 -4.89
CA GLN A 639 20.19 18.89 -4.96
C GLN A 639 19.09 18.59 -5.99
N SER A 640 19.13 19.26 -7.14
CA SER A 640 18.02 19.24 -8.08
C SER A 640 18.50 18.99 -9.51
N TYR A 641 17.63 18.49 -10.38
CA TYR A 641 18.05 18.13 -11.72
C TYR A 641 16.98 18.23 -12.82
N GLY A 642 17.43 18.46 -14.04
CA GLY A 642 16.60 18.50 -15.25
C GLY A 642 16.98 17.40 -16.24
N THR A 643 16.00 16.62 -16.70
CA THR A 643 16.20 15.56 -17.70
C THR A 643 15.40 15.75 -18.98
N GLY A 644 14.40 16.62 -18.96
CA GLY A 644 13.56 16.89 -20.13
C GLY A 644 14.35 17.55 -21.26
N PRO A 645 14.04 17.24 -22.53
CA PRO A 645 14.62 17.98 -23.66
C PRO A 645 14.13 19.42 -23.66
N VAL A 646 15.02 20.35 -23.99
CA VAL A 646 14.74 21.79 -24.11
C VAL A 646 14.94 22.21 -25.55
N GLY A 647 13.91 22.82 -26.14
CA GLY A 647 14.03 23.48 -27.43
C GLY A 647 13.40 24.86 -27.47
N SER A 648 14.25 25.87 -27.63
CA SER A 648 13.89 27.28 -27.81
C SER A 648 14.66 27.94 -28.96
N LEU A 649 14.38 29.23 -29.19
CA LEU A 649 15.02 30.03 -30.23
C LEU A 649 15.99 31.08 -29.68
N MET A 650 15.92 31.42 -28.39
CA MET A 650 16.77 32.46 -27.78
C MET A 650 17.75 31.96 -26.73
N GLY A 651 17.51 30.79 -26.11
CA GLY A 651 18.41 30.25 -25.09
C GLY A 651 17.91 28.97 -24.45
N ASP A 652 18.70 27.89 -24.57
CA ASP A 652 18.40 26.56 -24.00
C ASP A 652 19.42 26.18 -22.93
N GLY A 653 19.01 26.30 -21.67
CA GLY A 653 19.78 25.78 -20.54
C GLY A 653 19.21 24.45 -20.09
N ALA A 654 20.01 23.39 -20.09
CA ALA A 654 19.51 22.07 -19.71
C ALA A 654 19.13 21.96 -18.21
N LEU A 655 19.53 22.93 -17.37
CA LEU A 655 19.01 23.11 -16.01
C LEU A 655 18.33 24.47 -15.83
N VAL A 656 19.04 25.55 -16.13
CA VAL A 656 18.56 26.93 -15.94
C VAL A 656 18.75 27.74 -17.20
N GLU A 657 17.81 28.58 -17.62
CA GLU A 657 18.07 29.49 -18.75
C GLU A 657 18.98 30.64 -18.31
N TYR A 658 18.55 31.44 -17.34
CA TYR A 658 19.31 32.54 -16.78
C TYR A 658 19.49 32.43 -15.25
N ASN A 659 20.74 32.23 -14.81
CA ASN A 659 21.12 32.35 -13.40
C ASN A 659 21.60 33.78 -13.10
N ALA A 660 20.73 34.57 -12.49
CA ALA A 660 20.96 35.99 -12.20
C ALA A 660 21.93 36.20 -11.03
N SER A 661 22.31 37.45 -10.77
CA SER A 661 23.40 37.82 -9.85
C SER A 661 23.30 37.28 -8.42
N THR A 662 22.08 37.06 -7.90
CA THR A 662 21.85 36.48 -6.57
C THR A 662 21.59 34.97 -6.60
N GLY A 663 21.45 34.40 -7.80
CA GLY A 663 21.14 33.00 -8.02
C GLY A 663 22.29 32.09 -7.64
N ILE A 664 21.97 31.03 -6.89
CA ILE A 664 22.91 29.98 -6.47
C ILE A 664 22.43 28.64 -7.01
N ILE A 665 23.33 27.90 -7.67
CA ILE A 665 23.12 26.51 -8.07
C ILE A 665 24.22 25.66 -7.42
N GLU A 666 23.82 24.64 -6.67
CA GLU A 666 24.73 23.75 -5.95
C GLU A 666 24.23 22.31 -5.89
N GLU A 667 25.17 21.36 -5.84
CA GLU A 667 24.93 19.92 -5.77
C GLU A 667 23.84 19.45 -6.76
N SER A 668 23.86 19.96 -8.00
CA SER A 668 22.77 19.79 -8.97
C SER A 668 23.31 19.31 -10.31
N PHE A 669 22.44 18.76 -11.18
CA PHE A 669 22.90 18.29 -12.49
C PHE A 669 21.89 18.39 -13.62
N ALA A 670 22.38 18.30 -14.86
CA ALA A 670 21.57 18.24 -16.06
C ALA A 670 21.93 17.06 -16.96
N VAL A 671 20.91 16.43 -17.55
CA VAL A 671 21.06 15.43 -18.63
C VAL A 671 20.19 15.73 -19.85
N GLY A 672 19.23 16.65 -19.72
CA GLY A 672 18.32 17.04 -20.79
C GLY A 672 19.06 17.59 -22.01
N ARG A 673 18.59 17.24 -23.21
CA ARG A 673 19.16 17.71 -24.46
C ARG A 673 18.76 19.17 -24.73
N SER A 674 19.71 20.05 -25.06
CA SER A 674 19.43 21.37 -25.66
C SER A 674 19.38 21.26 -27.20
N SER A 675 18.52 22.04 -27.86
CA SER A 675 18.03 21.77 -29.23
C SER A 675 19.08 21.78 -30.36
N GLU A 676 18.71 21.19 -31.52
CA GLU A 676 19.42 21.22 -32.82
C GLU A 676 18.89 22.33 -33.77
N ARG A 677 18.17 23.35 -33.28
CA ARG A 677 17.57 24.35 -34.19
C ARG A 677 18.67 25.19 -34.87
N PRO A 678 18.55 25.50 -36.17
CA PRO A 678 19.65 26.03 -37.01
C PRO A 678 20.00 27.52 -36.78
N THR A 679 19.70 28.08 -35.61
CA THR A 679 20.14 29.43 -35.21
C THR A 679 21.49 29.33 -34.49
N PRO A 680 22.34 30.39 -34.44
CA PRO A 680 23.61 30.31 -33.73
C PRO A 680 23.39 29.79 -32.29
N ASP A 681 24.02 28.67 -31.95
CA ASP A 681 23.75 27.86 -30.75
C ASP A 681 23.97 28.66 -29.45
N ILE A 682 22.92 29.23 -28.87
CA ILE A 682 22.96 29.91 -27.56
C ILE A 682 22.62 28.90 -26.46
N ASN A 683 23.49 27.91 -26.28
CA ASN A 683 23.20 26.72 -25.47
C ASN A 683 24.24 26.50 -24.38
N GLY A 684 23.79 26.24 -23.15
CA GLY A 684 24.64 25.87 -22.02
C GLY A 684 24.19 24.57 -21.37
N ALA A 685 25.14 23.74 -20.94
CA ALA A 685 24.80 22.45 -20.32
C ALA A 685 24.12 22.59 -18.95
N ILE A 686 24.36 23.70 -18.25
CA ILE A 686 23.70 24.07 -17.00
C ILE A 686 22.92 25.36 -17.20
N ALA A 687 23.59 26.41 -17.66
CA ALA A 687 22.99 27.74 -17.82
C ALA A 687 23.28 28.36 -19.18
N THR A 688 22.29 29.01 -19.80
CA THR A 688 22.54 29.83 -20.98
C THR A 688 23.28 31.11 -20.57
N LEU A 689 22.69 31.86 -19.64
CA LEU A 689 23.26 33.10 -19.11
C LEU A 689 23.57 32.92 -17.62
N ASN A 690 24.69 33.46 -17.16
CA ASN A 690 25.06 33.40 -15.76
C ASN A 690 25.77 34.67 -15.26
N SER A 691 25.11 35.41 -14.38
CA SER A 691 25.71 36.48 -13.57
C SER A 691 25.83 36.10 -12.09
N GLY A 692 25.29 34.95 -11.68
CA GLY A 692 25.29 34.45 -10.30
C GLY A 692 26.39 33.43 -9.98
N THR A 693 26.10 32.59 -8.97
CA THR A 693 27.02 31.53 -8.50
C THR A 693 26.55 30.16 -8.96
N ILE A 694 27.37 29.48 -9.77
CA ILE A 694 27.26 28.04 -10.00
C ILE A 694 28.47 27.39 -9.32
N ARG A 695 28.22 26.49 -8.37
CA ARG A 695 29.26 25.85 -7.55
C ARG A 695 29.98 24.72 -8.29
N ASN A 696 31.15 24.35 -7.76
CA ASN A 696 32.01 23.29 -8.31
C ASN A 696 31.46 21.87 -8.13
N ASP A 697 30.36 21.69 -7.42
CA ASP A 697 29.66 20.42 -7.22
C ASP A 697 28.43 20.27 -8.15
N VAL A 698 28.36 21.10 -9.20
CA VAL A 698 27.34 21.03 -10.26
C VAL A 698 27.93 20.29 -11.48
N TYR A 699 27.19 19.31 -12.00
CA TYR A 699 27.65 18.40 -13.06
C TYR A 699 26.67 18.33 -14.23
N TRP A 700 27.12 17.92 -15.41
CA TRP A 700 26.22 17.67 -16.54
C TRP A 700 26.71 16.49 -17.37
N ASN A 701 25.78 15.86 -18.09
CA ASN A 701 26.13 14.87 -19.09
C ASN A 701 26.41 15.54 -20.44
N LYS A 702 27.69 15.71 -20.80
CA LYS A 702 28.07 16.39 -22.05
C LYS A 702 27.66 15.65 -23.33
N GLU A 703 27.37 14.35 -23.25
CA GLU A 703 26.94 13.55 -24.40
C GLU A 703 25.45 13.71 -24.67
N THR A 704 24.63 13.74 -23.61
CA THR A 704 23.17 13.88 -23.78
C THR A 704 22.72 15.33 -23.88
N THR A 705 23.41 16.26 -23.20
CA THR A 705 23.17 17.70 -23.39
C THR A 705 23.71 18.20 -24.72
N ASN A 706 24.67 17.49 -25.33
CA ASN A 706 25.45 17.93 -26.49
C ASN A 706 26.23 19.23 -26.23
N GLN A 707 26.64 19.47 -25.00
CA GLN A 707 27.33 20.71 -24.58
C GLN A 707 28.60 20.41 -23.78
N LEU A 708 29.72 20.98 -24.24
CA LEU A 708 31.03 20.85 -23.57
C LEU A 708 31.22 21.82 -22.41
N ASN A 709 30.48 22.93 -22.39
CA ASN A 709 30.60 23.98 -21.38
C ASN A 709 29.32 24.06 -20.53
N ALA A 710 29.50 24.29 -19.22
CA ALA A 710 28.38 24.48 -18.29
C ALA A 710 27.56 25.74 -18.62
N VAL A 711 28.23 26.82 -19.02
CA VAL A 711 27.65 28.14 -19.26
C VAL A 711 27.94 28.58 -20.68
N HIS A 712 26.93 29.12 -21.38
CA HIS A 712 27.13 29.74 -22.69
C HIS A 712 27.73 31.15 -22.58
N VAL A 713 27.04 32.08 -21.89
CA VAL A 713 27.55 33.43 -21.60
C VAL A 713 27.68 33.64 -20.10
N SER A 714 28.90 33.96 -19.65
CA SER A 714 29.13 34.46 -18.29
C SER A 714 29.11 35.99 -18.29
N GLU A 715 28.19 36.56 -17.52
CA GLU A 715 28.02 37.99 -17.26
C GLU A 715 28.60 38.35 -15.88
N GLY A 716 29.79 37.83 -15.57
CA GLY A 716 30.45 38.00 -14.28
C GLY A 716 30.15 36.92 -13.24
N GLY A 717 29.34 35.92 -13.59
CA GLY A 717 29.03 34.78 -12.72
C GLY A 717 30.05 33.64 -12.78
N THR A 718 30.06 32.78 -11.75
CA THR A 718 30.98 31.63 -11.66
C THR A 718 30.47 30.42 -12.45
N ALA A 719 31.38 29.60 -12.97
CA ALA A 719 31.04 28.34 -13.61
C ALA A 719 31.86 27.18 -12.99
N PRO A 720 31.31 25.96 -12.92
CA PRO A 720 32.08 24.79 -12.51
C PRO A 720 33.20 24.48 -13.52
N PRO A 721 34.23 23.72 -13.12
CA PRO A 721 35.29 23.31 -14.02
C PRO A 721 34.75 22.47 -15.19
N ALA A 722 35.37 22.56 -16.37
CA ALA A 722 34.98 21.77 -17.55
C ALA A 722 35.05 20.24 -17.31
N THR A 723 35.82 19.79 -16.33
CA THR A 723 35.90 18.38 -15.91
C THR A 723 34.60 17.85 -15.30
N ASN A 724 33.69 18.73 -14.87
CA ASN A 724 32.36 18.36 -14.39
C ASN A 724 31.39 18.00 -15.53
N GLY A 725 31.80 18.20 -16.79
CA GLY A 725 31.15 17.63 -17.98
C GLY A 725 31.48 16.15 -18.10
N LEU A 726 30.60 15.32 -17.54
CA LEU A 726 30.73 13.88 -17.47
C LEU A 726 30.16 13.21 -18.73
N THR A 727 30.75 12.09 -19.13
CA THR A 727 30.14 11.16 -20.09
C THR A 727 28.97 10.40 -19.45
N THR A 728 28.12 9.76 -20.24
CA THR A 728 27.02 8.91 -19.74
C THR A 728 27.53 7.80 -18.83
N ALA A 729 28.67 7.19 -19.17
CA ALA A 729 29.32 6.18 -18.34
C ALA A 729 29.78 6.76 -16.98
N GLN A 730 30.32 7.98 -16.97
CA GLN A 730 30.71 8.65 -15.73
C GLN A 730 29.51 9.08 -14.89
N MET A 731 28.42 9.55 -15.50
CA MET A 731 27.16 9.89 -14.82
C MET A 731 26.56 8.68 -14.10
N SER A 732 26.78 7.47 -14.63
CA SER A 732 26.32 6.21 -14.02
C SER A 732 27.22 5.72 -12.87
N ASN A 733 28.27 6.47 -12.52
CA ASN A 733 29.24 6.08 -11.50
C ASN A 733 29.26 7.10 -10.34
N PRO A 734 28.84 6.71 -9.12
CA PRO A 734 28.86 7.58 -7.95
C PRO A 734 30.21 8.25 -7.65
N ALA A 735 31.33 7.57 -7.97
CA ALA A 735 32.67 8.12 -7.74
C ALA A 735 33.00 9.34 -8.62
N SER A 736 32.24 9.59 -9.68
CA SER A 736 32.40 10.77 -10.54
C SER A 736 31.91 12.06 -9.89
N PHE A 737 31.05 11.96 -8.87
CA PHE A 737 30.45 13.10 -8.18
C PHE A 737 31.19 13.36 -6.87
N VAL A 738 32.26 14.15 -6.97
CA VAL A 738 33.03 14.58 -5.79
C VAL A 738 32.09 15.35 -4.85
N SER A 739 32.26 15.10 -3.53
CA SER A 739 31.48 15.63 -2.40
C SER A 739 30.01 15.19 -2.27
N TRP A 740 29.44 14.48 -3.23
CA TRP A 740 28.06 14.00 -3.14
C TRP A 740 27.97 12.76 -2.24
N ASN A 741 26.91 12.67 -1.43
CA ASN A 741 26.69 11.54 -0.54
C ASN A 741 25.71 10.53 -1.14
N PHE A 742 26.22 9.35 -1.52
CA PHE A 742 25.44 8.20 -2.00
C PHE A 742 25.21 7.11 -0.92
N GLY A 743 25.68 7.35 0.30
CA GLY A 743 25.47 6.45 1.44
C GLY A 743 24.00 6.35 1.84
N PRO A 744 23.64 5.44 2.77
CA PRO A 744 22.24 5.21 3.16
C PRO A 744 21.48 6.45 3.67
N SER A 745 22.19 7.39 4.28
CA SER A 745 21.65 8.68 4.75
C SER A 745 21.93 9.84 3.78
N GLY A 746 22.47 9.54 2.60
CA GLY A 746 22.81 10.51 1.58
C GLY A 746 21.60 10.91 0.74
N VAL A 747 21.69 12.06 0.08
CA VAL A 747 20.62 12.61 -0.75
C VAL A 747 20.46 11.84 -2.05
N TRP A 748 21.57 11.35 -2.59
CA TRP A 748 21.61 10.67 -3.87
C TRP A 748 21.60 9.16 -3.71
N ALA A 749 21.05 8.50 -4.73
CA ALA A 749 21.12 7.05 -4.90
C ALA A 749 21.46 6.73 -6.36
N MET A 750 22.05 5.56 -6.57
CA MET A 750 22.34 5.02 -7.90
C MET A 750 21.80 3.58 -7.98
N PRO A 751 20.50 3.41 -8.35
CA PRO A 751 19.92 2.10 -8.56
C PRO A 751 20.67 1.30 -9.64
N ALA A 752 20.61 -0.02 -9.57
CA ALA A 752 21.22 -0.87 -10.58
C ALA A 752 20.65 -0.56 -11.98
N GLY A 753 21.53 -0.26 -12.95
CA GLY A 753 21.15 0.09 -14.32
C GLY A 753 20.80 1.57 -14.55
N ALA A 754 20.86 2.43 -13.51
CA ALA A 754 20.65 3.85 -13.67
C ALA A 754 21.76 4.50 -14.51
N THR A 755 21.40 5.44 -15.39
CA THR A 755 22.33 6.17 -16.26
C THR A 755 22.81 7.50 -15.66
N TYR A 756 22.22 7.90 -14.53
CA TYR A 756 22.53 9.10 -13.75
C TYR A 756 21.98 8.95 -12.31
N PRO A 757 22.43 9.77 -11.34
CA PRO A 757 21.92 9.74 -9.96
C PRO A 757 20.42 10.06 -9.87
N VAL A 758 19.72 9.40 -8.95
CA VAL A 758 18.34 9.79 -8.58
C VAL A 758 18.30 10.27 -7.14
N LEU A 759 17.30 11.07 -6.81
CA LEU A 759 17.10 11.48 -5.42
C LEU A 759 16.61 10.29 -4.61
N ARG A 760 17.20 10.05 -3.45
CA ARG A 760 16.91 8.88 -2.62
C ARG A 760 15.43 8.78 -2.23
N TRP A 761 14.77 9.91 -2.01
CA TRP A 761 13.35 9.95 -1.68
C TRP A 761 12.45 9.43 -2.82
N GLN A 762 12.94 9.32 -4.06
CA GLN A 762 12.20 8.71 -5.17
C GLN A 762 12.12 7.18 -5.06
N LEU A 763 13.00 6.56 -4.27
CA LEU A 763 13.07 5.12 -4.10
C LEU A 763 12.17 4.59 -3.00
N THR A 764 11.66 5.47 -2.14
CA THR A 764 10.64 5.13 -1.16
C THR A 764 9.28 5.25 -1.83
N ALA A 765 8.47 4.18 -1.80
CA ALA A 765 7.07 4.26 -2.18
C ALA A 765 6.37 5.30 -1.29
N HIS A 766 5.66 6.25 -1.90
CA HIS A 766 4.83 7.25 -1.22
C HIS A 766 3.37 6.88 -1.30
#